data_AF-A0A8T9CFE5-F1
#
_entry.id   AF-A0A8T9CFE5-F1
#
_cell.length_a   1.000
_cell.length_b   1.000
_cell.length_c   1.000
_cell.angle_alpha   90.00
_cell.angle_beta   90.00
_cell.angle_gamma   90.00
#
_symmetry.space_group_name_H-M   'P 1'
#
loop_
_entity.id
_entity.type
_entity.pdbx_description
1 polymer ?
#
loop_
_entity_poly.entity_id
_entity_poly.type
_entity_poly.pdbx_seq_one_letter_code
_entity_poly.pdbx_strand_id
1 'polypeptide(L)'
;MKLSHSSSFSLLGCVAALSSLAVAAPTWPSSIDELEDVMFLNTGYRSRGFSSHITPCSYSEFGAGRQTAAEWLRIGFHDMSTTNVFFTPHGGIDGSIAFELGDGENIGAGFNTSLVTYSGFFNSRLPISDMIALGVYASVRGCGGPVVPMRGGRIDATEAGPAGVPQPQNGRGVFNNQFARMGFNTTDMIQMTACGHTLGGVHAGDFDNIVPPGSAPNDFQLFDTTTAFDNNIALQYINGPNSDPLAVGISVSSGRNSDVAVFGADNNVTLKAMTNAATFNSMCTSILQRMIETVDPAVVLSDVIQPYEVKPAGVQLTLLSGGTLIKFAGDIRVRTTTRSVSSVAVIYKDRTGAGSTTIATTLSGTASGFDDSFSFYGFSSNLPVTTSISSFTVAVTYTSGAVQTYDNNGNGFSIQDSVMVQTPQSCQSNGNLTVVAAVRSTARTPSLFVEQKVPRPAGTPIPSIVNATVAMVAGASFGPYTLYSASYAINTATGAKYGVSSGSSADSFKDVSALGAACAPLGTSVPTSSSSTSSVVSTTSSTSSSATSTPTLGVKPVVGAYSFLGCYTEATGGRALAGASFYNYTAMTLEMCAADCAGFTYFGVEYGGECYCGNSLDATSTLAAIGDCSFTCPGSSTEYCGAGNRLELYKLTSQVTSSISSSVASTTSTTSKSSSSSSSVTSVISSSSKSSVTTTSSPIVSSTSNSVSSSASATPSLHIVPSAGLYNYMGCFTEGNSVRALGAASYPSDTNTIESCVAACSPYMYAGAEYGRECWCAYSFGAGSVAAPDSDCSMTCAGNQYEYCGAGNRLSVYIRNGTASKVSSSSSSSSTPISASSTVSTKSSSISSTSSQSSTLSTSSSKSSSSTLSTSSSKSSSSSSVSSTSSSSQSSTLSTSSSKASSSSSVSSTSSSKFVTSTVTSTSSSATSTQTAPAIKTKVGNYTYFGCQTEATSVRALSGGSFYNYTAMTLEMCASDCAGSKYWGAEYGGECYCGNDFNTGSTVAPASDCSFTCPGNQFEFCGAGNRLSTYVLNG
;
A
#
# COMPACT_ATOMS: atom_id res chain seq x y z
N MET A 1 -32.74 19.93 62.81
CA MET A 1 -31.69 20.90 63.21
C MET A 1 -30.37 20.54 62.51
N LYS A 2 -29.32 21.34 62.65
CA LYS A 2 -27.92 21.00 62.28
C LYS A 2 -27.53 19.62 62.88
N LEU A 3 -26.57 18.83 62.36
CA LEU A 3 -25.22 19.20 61.88
C LEU A 3 -24.56 18.10 61.00
N SER A 4 -23.40 18.45 60.43
CA SER A 4 -22.45 17.62 59.64
C SER A 4 -22.04 16.27 60.27
N HIS A 5 -21.58 15.33 59.42
CA HIS A 5 -20.31 14.60 59.61
C HIS A 5 -19.64 14.31 58.25
N SER A 6 -18.32 14.49 58.16
CA SER A 6 -17.50 14.09 57.00
C SER A 6 -16.77 12.78 57.29
N SER A 7 -16.46 11.98 56.25
CA SER A 7 -15.47 10.89 56.34
C SER A 7 -14.88 10.58 54.96
N SER A 8 -13.55 10.55 54.88
CA SER A 8 -12.80 10.23 53.66
C SER A 8 -12.68 8.72 53.46
N PHE A 9 -12.69 8.25 52.21
CA PHE A 9 -12.26 6.90 51.86
C PHE A 9 -11.04 6.93 50.95
N SER A 10 -10.01 6.18 51.31
CA SER A 10 -8.74 6.11 50.56
C SER A 10 -8.91 5.34 49.25
N LEU A 11 -8.39 5.90 48.17
CA LEU A 11 -8.36 5.24 46.87
C LEU A 11 -7.22 4.22 46.83
N LEU A 12 -7.52 2.94 47.06
CA LEU A 12 -6.56 1.85 46.86
C LEU A 12 -6.56 1.44 45.37
N GLY A 13 -5.59 1.95 44.62
CA GLY A 13 -5.48 1.69 43.19
C GLY A 13 -5.07 0.25 42.88
N CYS A 14 -6.01 -0.55 42.34
CA CYS A 14 -5.66 -1.80 41.67
C CYS A 14 -5.05 -1.47 40.31
N VAL A 15 -3.72 -1.61 40.19
CA VAL A 15 -3.02 -1.56 38.90
C VAL A 15 -3.43 -2.80 38.10
N ALA A 16 -4.37 -2.64 37.18
CA ALA A 16 -4.70 -3.66 36.21
C ALA A 16 -3.50 -3.84 35.26
N ALA A 17 -2.72 -4.91 35.48
CA ALA A 17 -1.66 -5.28 34.56
C ALA A 17 -2.27 -5.73 33.24
N LEU A 18 -2.33 -4.81 32.26
CA LEU A 18 -2.64 -5.11 30.87
C LEU A 18 -1.54 -6.02 30.31
N SER A 19 -1.74 -7.32 30.46
CA SER A 19 -1.01 -8.34 29.72
C SER A 19 -1.38 -8.22 28.25
N SER A 20 -0.63 -7.42 27.49
CA SER A 20 -0.72 -7.39 26.04
C SER A 20 -0.49 -8.82 25.52
N LEU A 21 -1.48 -9.33 24.78
CA LEU A 21 -1.29 -10.56 24.02
C LEU A 21 -0.23 -10.24 22.96
N ALA A 22 0.98 -10.77 23.15
CA ALA A 22 2.08 -10.53 22.24
C ALA A 22 1.74 -11.13 20.87
N VAL A 23 1.50 -10.26 19.88
CA VAL A 23 1.35 -10.65 18.48
C VAL A 23 2.64 -11.35 18.06
N ALA A 24 2.52 -12.49 17.37
CA ALA A 24 3.68 -13.24 16.92
C ALA A 24 4.50 -12.40 15.93
N ALA A 25 5.83 -12.40 16.08
CA ALA A 25 6.70 -11.72 15.12
C ALA A 25 6.61 -12.42 13.75
N PRO A 26 6.61 -11.67 12.63
CA PRO A 26 6.52 -12.26 11.30
C PRO A 26 7.77 -13.13 10.99
N THR A 27 7.60 -14.16 10.15
CA THR A 27 8.67 -15.11 9.77
C THR A 27 8.94 -15.04 8.27
N TRP A 28 10.21 -14.88 7.90
CA TRP A 28 10.66 -14.72 6.52
C TRP A 28 11.14 -16.05 5.91
N PRO A 29 10.90 -16.34 4.62
CA PRO A 29 10.04 -15.60 3.71
C PRO A 29 8.55 -15.89 3.96
N SER A 30 7.71 -14.91 3.67
CA SER A 30 6.24 -14.98 3.78
C SER A 30 5.57 -14.60 2.46
N SER A 31 4.32 -15.05 2.25
CA SER A 31 3.51 -14.65 1.09
C SER A 31 3.25 -13.14 1.05
N ILE A 32 3.13 -12.50 2.23
CA ILE A 32 2.89 -11.05 2.36
C ILE A 32 4.18 -10.20 2.33
N ASP A 33 5.36 -10.77 2.07
CA ASP A 33 6.63 -10.02 2.12
C ASP A 33 6.68 -8.84 1.13
N GLU A 34 6.07 -8.99 -0.05
CA GLU A 34 6.00 -7.97 -1.08
C GLU A 34 5.05 -6.83 -0.65
N LEU A 35 3.89 -7.19 -0.09
CA LEU A 35 2.92 -6.25 0.47
C LEU A 35 3.48 -5.49 1.68
N GLU A 36 4.24 -6.15 2.55
CA GLU A 36 4.88 -5.54 3.72
C GLU A 36 5.96 -4.52 3.33
N ASP A 37 6.73 -4.78 2.26
CA ASP A 37 7.66 -3.77 1.72
C ASP A 37 6.88 -2.57 1.14
N VAL A 38 5.76 -2.79 0.45
CA VAL A 38 4.93 -1.71 -0.14
C VAL A 38 4.17 -0.90 0.92
N MET A 39 3.83 -1.52 2.06
CA MET A 39 3.14 -0.89 3.20
C MET A 39 4.05 -0.03 4.09
N PHE A 40 5.34 -0.39 4.22
CA PHE A 40 6.25 0.26 5.17
C PHE A 40 7.46 0.98 4.56
N LEU A 41 7.82 0.74 3.30
CA LEU A 41 8.91 1.45 2.62
C LEU A 41 8.37 2.59 1.75
N ASN A 42 7.79 3.60 2.41
CA ASN A 42 7.20 4.76 1.76
C ASN A 42 8.26 5.63 1.09
N THR A 43 9.34 6.00 1.80
CA THR A 43 10.39 6.90 1.30
C THR A 43 11.80 6.40 1.65
N GLY A 44 12.81 6.89 0.93
CA GLY A 44 14.22 6.56 1.16
C GLY A 44 14.71 5.29 0.42
N TYR A 45 15.77 4.69 0.96
CA TYR A 45 16.47 3.57 0.34
C TYR A 45 15.58 2.35 0.14
N ARG A 46 15.44 1.89 -1.12
CA ARG A 46 14.54 0.79 -1.52
C ARG A 46 13.07 1.06 -1.19
N SER A 47 12.66 2.34 -1.16
CA SER A 47 11.25 2.75 -1.20
C SER A 47 10.50 2.06 -2.34
N ARG A 48 9.21 1.79 -2.10
CA ARG A 48 8.29 1.27 -3.10
C ARG A 48 7.44 2.35 -3.76
N GLY A 49 7.36 3.56 -3.18
CA GLY A 49 6.67 4.71 -3.77
C GLY A 49 5.13 4.71 -3.68
N PHE A 50 4.51 3.80 -2.92
CA PHE A 50 3.04 3.72 -2.84
C PHE A 50 2.42 4.99 -2.22
N SER A 51 2.95 5.49 -1.11
CA SER A 51 2.40 6.66 -0.43
C SER A 51 2.56 7.98 -1.19
N SER A 52 3.50 8.09 -2.13
CA SER A 52 3.72 9.35 -2.89
C SER A 52 2.52 9.75 -3.74
N HIS A 53 1.68 8.80 -4.15
CA HIS A 53 0.45 9.08 -4.89
C HIS A 53 -0.65 9.75 -4.05
N ILE A 54 -0.48 9.82 -2.71
CA ILE A 54 -1.45 10.36 -1.75
C ILE A 54 -0.85 11.31 -0.69
N THR A 55 0.42 11.72 -0.84
CA THR A 55 1.15 12.50 0.17
C THR A 55 1.65 13.83 -0.42
N PRO A 56 1.32 15.01 0.15
CA PRO A 56 0.42 15.24 1.30
C PRO A 56 -1.03 14.83 0.99
N CYS A 57 -1.88 14.67 2.00
CA CYS A 57 -3.23 14.13 1.84
C CYS A 57 -4.14 14.91 0.84
N SER A 58 -3.90 16.20 0.62
CA SER A 58 -4.59 17.03 -0.38
C SER A 58 -4.07 16.86 -1.81
N TYR A 59 -3.11 15.96 -2.04
CA TYR A 59 -2.47 15.72 -3.33
C TYR A 59 -3.35 14.91 -4.29
N SER A 60 -3.19 15.21 -5.58
CA SER A 60 -3.48 14.25 -6.64
C SER A 60 -2.59 14.50 -7.84
N GLU A 61 -2.04 13.42 -8.41
CA GLU A 61 -1.33 13.43 -9.69
C GLU A 61 -2.27 13.74 -10.89
N PHE A 62 -3.59 13.72 -10.66
CA PHE A 62 -4.62 13.93 -11.68
C PHE A 62 -5.20 15.36 -11.73
N GLY A 63 -4.59 16.31 -11.01
CA GLY A 63 -4.87 17.76 -11.13
C GLY A 63 -5.66 18.38 -9.97
N ALA A 64 -5.94 19.68 -10.08
CA ALA A 64 -6.66 20.44 -9.06
C ALA A 64 -8.13 20.00 -8.93
N GLY A 65 -8.66 20.03 -7.70
CA GLY A 65 -10.01 19.52 -7.41
C GLY A 65 -10.11 18.00 -7.30
N ARG A 66 -8.98 17.27 -7.35
CA ARG A 66 -8.88 15.82 -7.11
C ARG A 66 -8.16 15.57 -5.78
N GLN A 67 -8.44 14.43 -5.14
CA GLN A 67 -7.79 14.02 -3.89
C GLN A 67 -7.60 12.51 -3.90
N THR A 68 -6.40 12.05 -4.24
CA THR A 68 -6.17 10.60 -4.47
C THR A 68 -6.44 9.77 -3.21
N ALA A 69 -6.18 10.31 -2.01
CA ALA A 69 -6.50 9.63 -0.75
C ALA A 69 -8.01 9.38 -0.55
N ALA A 70 -8.86 10.33 -0.95
CA ALA A 70 -10.31 10.15 -0.89
C ALA A 70 -10.79 9.13 -1.95
N GLU A 71 -10.16 9.14 -3.13
CA GLU A 71 -10.46 8.20 -4.22
C GLU A 71 -10.03 6.76 -3.86
N TRP A 72 -8.90 6.60 -3.18
CA TRP A 72 -8.40 5.33 -2.64
C TRP A 72 -9.23 4.79 -1.47
N LEU A 73 -9.80 5.67 -0.64
CA LEU A 73 -10.78 5.27 0.36
C LEU A 73 -12.13 4.88 -0.29
N ARG A 74 -12.57 5.63 -1.31
CA ARG A 74 -13.81 5.38 -2.05
C ARG A 74 -13.77 4.07 -2.85
N ILE A 75 -12.68 3.76 -3.54
CA ILE A 75 -12.56 2.48 -4.27
C ILE A 75 -12.63 1.27 -3.34
N GLY A 76 -12.01 1.35 -2.15
CA GLY A 76 -12.13 0.30 -1.14
C GLY A 76 -13.54 0.09 -0.60
N PHE A 77 -14.33 1.16 -0.45
CA PHE A 77 -15.75 1.01 -0.14
C PHE A 77 -16.54 0.42 -1.31
N HIS A 78 -16.34 0.92 -2.53
CA HIS A 78 -17.10 0.49 -3.71
C HIS A 78 -16.88 -1.00 -4.03
N ASP A 79 -15.63 -1.46 -4.12
CA ASP A 79 -15.23 -2.86 -4.35
C ASP A 79 -15.88 -3.79 -3.32
N MET A 80 -15.75 -3.46 -2.03
CA MET A 80 -16.43 -4.18 -0.93
C MET A 80 -17.95 -4.15 -1.06
N SER A 81 -18.55 -3.02 -1.44
CA SER A 81 -19.99 -2.79 -1.27
C SER A 81 -20.88 -3.71 -2.09
N THR A 82 -20.35 -4.35 -3.15
CA THR A 82 -21.05 -5.39 -3.92
C THR A 82 -21.36 -6.65 -3.08
N THR A 83 -20.63 -6.85 -1.97
CA THR A 83 -20.73 -8.00 -1.06
C THR A 83 -22.17 -8.43 -0.77
N ASN A 84 -22.36 -9.76 -0.78
CA ASN A 84 -23.58 -10.40 -0.33
C ASN A 84 -23.31 -11.56 0.65
N VAL A 85 -23.49 -11.33 1.94
CA VAL A 85 -23.31 -12.35 2.99
C VAL A 85 -24.47 -13.38 3.04
N PHE A 86 -25.47 -13.26 2.17
CA PHE A 86 -26.63 -14.15 2.12
C PHE A 86 -26.60 -15.12 0.91
N PHE A 87 -27.18 -16.31 1.10
CA PHE A 87 -27.32 -17.40 0.11
C PHE A 87 -26.01 -18.05 -0.34
N THR A 88 -25.18 -17.31 -1.05
CA THR A 88 -23.87 -17.73 -1.56
C THR A 88 -22.98 -16.50 -1.50
N PRO A 89 -22.02 -16.43 -0.57
CA PRO A 89 -21.08 -15.33 -0.49
C PRO A 89 -20.41 -15.04 -1.84
N HIS A 90 -20.30 -13.76 -2.17
CA HIS A 90 -19.59 -13.20 -3.33
C HIS A 90 -19.37 -11.70 -3.12
N GLY A 91 -18.35 -11.16 -3.78
CA GLY A 91 -17.85 -9.80 -3.56
C GLY A 91 -17.02 -9.68 -2.27
N GLY A 92 -16.54 -8.48 -2.01
CA GLY A 92 -15.62 -8.14 -0.93
C GLY A 92 -14.51 -7.25 -1.47
N ILE A 93 -13.38 -7.14 -0.75
CA ILE A 93 -12.16 -6.64 -1.40
C ILE A 93 -11.57 -7.79 -2.23
N ASP A 94 -12.00 -7.88 -3.48
CA ASP A 94 -11.51 -8.84 -4.48
C ASP A 94 -11.08 -8.17 -5.79
N GLY A 95 -11.16 -6.84 -5.92
CA GLY A 95 -10.76 -6.11 -7.12
C GLY A 95 -11.73 -6.27 -8.30
N SER A 96 -12.93 -6.82 -8.09
CA SER A 96 -14.00 -6.92 -9.10
C SER A 96 -14.38 -5.56 -9.70
N ILE A 97 -14.19 -4.45 -8.97
CA ILE A 97 -14.44 -3.09 -9.49
C ILE A 97 -13.64 -2.77 -10.77
N ALA A 98 -12.52 -3.46 -11.03
CA ALA A 98 -11.77 -3.35 -12.28
C ALA A 98 -12.57 -3.73 -13.55
N PHE A 99 -13.69 -4.42 -13.39
CA PHE A 99 -14.61 -4.83 -14.45
C PHE A 99 -15.93 -4.03 -14.46
N GLU A 100 -16.15 -3.17 -13.46
CA GLU A 100 -17.47 -2.57 -13.16
C GLU A 100 -17.59 -1.10 -13.58
N LEU A 101 -16.50 -0.46 -14.03
CA LEU A 101 -16.41 0.99 -14.33
C LEU A 101 -17.39 1.55 -15.38
N GLY A 102 -18.26 0.71 -15.97
CA GLY A 102 -19.28 1.09 -16.95
C GLY A 102 -20.72 0.71 -16.55
N ASP A 103 -20.95 0.30 -15.30
CA ASP A 103 -22.28 -0.12 -14.80
C ASP A 103 -23.26 1.04 -14.54
N GLY A 104 -22.74 2.22 -14.22
CA GLY A 104 -23.51 3.40 -13.81
C GLY A 104 -23.64 3.60 -12.30
N GLU A 105 -23.11 2.69 -11.48
CA GLU A 105 -22.96 2.84 -10.03
C GLU A 105 -21.56 3.38 -9.65
N ASN A 106 -20.55 3.05 -10.45
CA ASN A 106 -19.15 3.42 -10.26
C ASN A 106 -18.75 4.74 -11.00
N ILE A 107 -19.55 5.81 -10.82
CA ILE A 107 -19.36 7.09 -11.51
C ILE A 107 -18.17 7.89 -10.94
N GLY A 108 -17.30 8.35 -11.85
CA GLY A 108 -16.24 9.35 -11.61
C GLY A 108 -14.85 8.86 -12.01
N ALA A 109 -13.99 9.76 -12.48
CA ALA A 109 -12.67 9.42 -13.02
C ALA A 109 -11.73 8.71 -12.02
N GLY A 110 -11.96 8.90 -10.72
CA GLY A 110 -11.12 8.40 -9.62
C GLY A 110 -10.88 6.89 -9.61
N PHE A 111 -11.88 6.08 -9.98
CA PHE A 111 -11.73 4.62 -10.00
C PHE A 111 -10.72 4.16 -11.04
N ASN A 112 -10.90 4.61 -12.29
CA ASN A 112 -9.99 4.28 -13.39
C ASN A 112 -8.57 4.76 -13.10
N THR A 113 -8.41 5.98 -12.58
CA THR A 113 -7.08 6.50 -12.25
C THR A 113 -6.41 5.75 -11.09
N SER A 114 -7.16 5.41 -10.03
CA SER A 114 -6.63 4.62 -8.90
C SER A 114 -6.18 3.22 -9.33
N LEU A 115 -6.99 2.55 -10.16
CA LEU A 115 -6.66 1.23 -10.71
C LEU A 115 -5.44 1.29 -11.63
N VAL A 116 -5.30 2.32 -12.48
CA VAL A 116 -4.09 2.52 -13.29
C VAL A 116 -2.85 2.67 -12.40
N THR A 117 -2.92 3.45 -11.31
CA THR A 117 -1.82 3.56 -10.34
C THR A 117 -1.50 2.22 -9.67
N TYR A 118 -2.50 1.48 -9.17
CA TYR A 118 -2.30 0.13 -8.60
C TYR A 118 -1.73 -0.89 -9.62
N SER A 119 -2.05 -0.74 -10.91
CA SER A 119 -1.54 -1.62 -11.98
C SER A 119 0.00 -1.59 -12.11
N GLY A 120 0.65 -0.52 -11.66
CA GLY A 120 2.11 -0.43 -11.57
C GLY A 120 2.68 -1.45 -10.58
N PHE A 121 2.12 -1.47 -9.37
CA PHE A 121 2.53 -2.33 -8.25
C PHE A 121 2.16 -3.81 -8.46
N PHE A 122 0.96 -4.06 -9.01
CA PHE A 122 0.36 -5.38 -9.22
C PHE A 122 1.35 -6.44 -9.72
N ASN A 123 1.39 -7.60 -9.06
CA ASN A 123 2.18 -8.76 -9.46
C ASN A 123 1.69 -10.06 -8.79
N SER A 124 2.33 -11.19 -9.09
CA SER A 124 1.97 -12.53 -8.59
C SER A 124 2.04 -12.71 -7.06
N ARG A 125 2.67 -11.78 -6.34
CA ARG A 125 2.75 -11.71 -4.87
C ARG A 125 2.04 -10.46 -4.30
N LEU A 126 1.34 -9.70 -5.15
CA LEU A 126 0.71 -8.45 -4.80
C LEU A 126 -0.56 -8.23 -5.66
N PRO A 127 -1.69 -8.86 -5.29
CA PRO A 127 -2.95 -8.75 -6.02
C PRO A 127 -3.55 -7.34 -5.89
N ILE A 128 -4.40 -6.94 -6.83
CA ILE A 128 -5.09 -5.64 -6.82
C ILE A 128 -6.00 -5.51 -5.60
N SER A 129 -6.66 -6.59 -5.18
CA SER A 129 -7.43 -6.65 -3.94
C SER A 129 -6.61 -6.25 -2.70
N ASP A 130 -5.36 -6.73 -2.57
CA ASP A 130 -4.47 -6.28 -1.48
C ASP A 130 -4.01 -4.82 -1.67
N MET A 131 -3.92 -4.31 -2.91
CA MET A 131 -3.61 -2.90 -3.19
C MET A 131 -4.78 -1.95 -2.89
N ILE A 132 -6.03 -2.36 -3.11
CA ILE A 132 -7.23 -1.59 -2.73
C ILE A 132 -7.31 -1.49 -1.20
N ALA A 133 -7.14 -2.61 -0.49
CA ALA A 133 -7.08 -2.61 0.98
C ALA A 133 -5.89 -1.82 1.55
N LEU A 134 -4.72 -1.85 0.89
CA LEU A 134 -3.58 -1.00 1.26
C LEU A 134 -3.87 0.48 0.97
N GLY A 135 -4.58 0.78 -0.12
CA GLY A 135 -5.01 2.12 -0.50
C GLY A 135 -5.86 2.77 0.60
N VAL A 136 -6.81 2.02 1.17
CA VAL A 136 -7.58 2.44 2.35
C VAL A 136 -6.68 2.74 3.55
N TYR A 137 -5.81 1.79 3.96
CA TYR A 137 -4.88 1.99 5.08
C TYR A 137 -4.01 3.24 4.89
N ALA A 138 -3.38 3.35 3.72
CA ALA A 138 -2.44 4.42 3.40
C ALA A 138 -3.14 5.77 3.36
N SER A 139 -4.37 5.83 2.85
CA SER A 139 -5.18 7.07 2.82
C SER A 139 -5.55 7.52 4.21
N VAL A 140 -6.11 6.64 5.05
CA VAL A 140 -6.46 6.98 6.45
C VAL A 140 -5.22 7.48 7.19
N ARG A 141 -4.10 6.74 7.12
CA ARG A 141 -2.89 7.06 7.90
C ARG A 141 -2.13 8.27 7.36
N GLY A 142 -1.96 8.39 6.04
CA GLY A 142 -1.32 9.53 5.37
C GLY A 142 -2.09 10.84 5.52
N CYS A 143 -3.39 10.76 5.80
CA CYS A 143 -4.25 11.90 6.13
C CYS A 143 -4.30 12.24 7.63
N GLY A 144 -3.42 11.66 8.46
CA GLY A 144 -3.34 11.93 9.90
C GLY A 144 -4.27 11.06 10.76
N GLY A 145 -5.11 10.25 10.14
CA GLY A 145 -6.03 9.31 10.79
C GLY A 145 -5.32 8.14 11.47
N PRO A 146 -6.08 7.27 12.15
CA PRO A 146 -5.51 6.20 12.95
C PRO A 146 -4.91 5.08 12.08
N VAL A 147 -4.10 4.21 12.70
CA VAL A 147 -3.72 2.93 12.08
C VAL A 147 -4.98 2.08 11.89
N VAL A 148 -5.22 1.64 10.66
CA VAL A 148 -6.18 0.58 10.33
C VAL A 148 -5.40 -0.74 10.25
N PRO A 149 -5.62 -1.71 11.15
CA PRO A 149 -4.98 -3.01 11.05
C PRO A 149 -5.36 -3.69 9.73
N MET A 150 -4.36 -4.19 9.01
CA MET A 150 -4.53 -4.81 7.71
C MET A 150 -3.97 -6.23 7.72
N ARG A 151 -4.70 -7.17 7.14
CA ARG A 151 -4.22 -8.50 6.70
C ARG A 151 -4.02 -8.49 5.18
N GLY A 152 -3.19 -9.38 4.66
CA GLY A 152 -3.00 -9.61 3.22
C GLY A 152 -3.45 -11.02 2.80
N GLY A 153 -3.24 -11.35 1.53
CA GLY A 153 -3.61 -12.67 0.97
C GLY A 153 -5.01 -12.73 0.38
N ARG A 154 -5.57 -11.59 -0.07
CA ARG A 154 -6.79 -11.57 -0.88
C ARG A 154 -6.54 -12.21 -2.26
N ILE A 155 -7.62 -12.54 -2.96
CA ILE A 155 -7.56 -13.17 -4.29
C ILE A 155 -8.29 -12.25 -5.27
N ASP A 156 -7.62 -11.90 -6.37
CA ASP A 156 -8.21 -11.06 -7.40
C ASP A 156 -9.34 -11.79 -8.15
N ALA A 157 -10.48 -11.12 -8.26
CA ALA A 157 -11.59 -11.52 -9.11
C ALA A 157 -11.18 -11.57 -10.59
N THR A 158 -11.87 -12.41 -11.37
CA THR A 158 -11.62 -12.58 -12.82
C THR A 158 -12.71 -11.98 -13.70
N GLU A 159 -13.81 -11.54 -13.10
CA GLU A 159 -15.00 -10.93 -13.72
C GLU A 159 -15.65 -9.94 -12.72
N ALA A 160 -16.68 -9.22 -13.16
CA ALA A 160 -17.40 -8.26 -12.33
C ALA A 160 -18.26 -8.94 -11.24
N GLY A 161 -18.42 -8.28 -10.10
CA GLY A 161 -19.38 -8.63 -9.07
C GLY A 161 -20.82 -8.21 -9.44
N PRO A 162 -21.78 -8.37 -8.51
CA PRO A 162 -23.14 -7.88 -8.71
C PRO A 162 -23.23 -6.37 -8.50
N ALA A 163 -24.07 -5.70 -9.29
CA ALA A 163 -24.52 -4.34 -8.97
C ALA A 163 -25.22 -4.30 -7.60
N GLY A 164 -25.04 -3.20 -6.87
CA GLY A 164 -25.66 -2.99 -5.57
C GLY A 164 -25.05 -1.89 -4.69
N VAL A 165 -24.15 -1.06 -5.21
CA VAL A 165 -23.46 0.03 -4.50
C VAL A 165 -24.47 1.08 -4.01
N PRO A 166 -24.41 1.53 -2.74
CA PRO A 166 -25.23 2.62 -2.22
C PRO A 166 -25.16 3.92 -3.05
N GLN A 167 -26.31 4.47 -3.42
CA GLN A 167 -26.45 5.65 -4.28
C GLN A 167 -26.99 6.87 -3.50
N PRO A 168 -26.62 8.11 -3.86
CA PRO A 168 -26.99 9.30 -3.06
C PRO A 168 -28.51 9.55 -2.99
N GLN A 169 -29.29 9.10 -3.99
CA GLN A 169 -30.76 9.12 -3.99
C GLN A 169 -31.44 7.99 -3.19
N ASN A 170 -30.70 7.10 -2.51
CA ASN A 170 -31.31 6.02 -1.75
C ASN A 170 -31.90 6.52 -0.42
N GLY A 171 -33.06 5.98 -0.04
CA GLY A 171 -33.66 6.23 1.26
C GLY A 171 -33.08 5.31 2.34
N ARG A 172 -33.16 5.72 3.61
CA ARG A 172 -32.67 4.98 4.79
C ARG A 172 -32.99 3.48 4.81
N GLY A 173 -34.19 3.09 4.38
CA GLY A 173 -34.58 1.67 4.31
C GLY A 173 -33.82 0.87 3.26
N VAL A 174 -33.40 1.51 2.16
CA VAL A 174 -32.55 0.90 1.12
C VAL A 174 -31.12 0.79 1.63
N PHE A 175 -30.57 1.85 2.23
CA PHE A 175 -29.23 1.81 2.85
C PHE A 175 -29.13 0.71 3.93
N ASN A 176 -30.07 0.64 4.87
CA ASN A 176 -30.11 -0.42 5.89
C ASN A 176 -30.09 -1.83 5.26
N ASN A 177 -30.81 -2.04 4.15
CA ASN A 177 -30.83 -3.33 3.45
C ASN A 177 -29.52 -3.61 2.69
N GLN A 178 -28.90 -2.60 2.07
CA GLN A 178 -27.61 -2.73 1.39
C GLN A 178 -26.48 -3.03 2.38
N PHE A 179 -26.39 -2.28 3.49
CA PHE A 179 -25.38 -2.55 4.51
C PHE A 179 -25.62 -3.89 5.20
N ALA A 180 -26.87 -4.31 5.45
CA ALA A 180 -27.17 -5.66 5.93
C ALA A 180 -26.74 -6.76 4.94
N ARG A 181 -26.89 -6.52 3.62
CA ARG A 181 -26.37 -7.41 2.56
C ARG A 181 -24.83 -7.53 2.60
N MET A 182 -24.14 -6.44 2.92
CA MET A 182 -22.68 -6.44 3.13
C MET A 182 -22.25 -7.03 4.51
N GLY A 183 -23.18 -7.36 5.41
CA GLY A 183 -22.86 -7.86 6.76
C GLY A 183 -22.69 -6.79 7.84
N PHE A 184 -23.13 -5.54 7.57
CA PHE A 184 -23.00 -4.38 8.46
C PHE A 184 -24.36 -3.91 8.99
N ASN A 185 -24.41 -3.46 10.24
CA ASN A 185 -25.63 -2.95 10.88
C ASN A 185 -25.80 -1.42 10.73
N THR A 186 -26.90 -0.83 11.23
CA THR A 186 -27.16 0.62 11.12
C THR A 186 -26.13 1.51 11.81
N THR A 187 -25.51 1.08 12.92
CA THR A 187 -24.41 1.80 13.57
C THR A 187 -23.12 1.67 12.75
N ASP A 188 -22.83 0.48 12.21
CA ASP A 188 -21.71 0.27 11.30
C ASP A 188 -21.82 1.16 10.05
N MET A 189 -23.02 1.28 9.49
CA MET A 189 -23.33 2.15 8.35
C MET A 189 -23.01 3.62 8.64
N ILE A 190 -23.45 4.14 9.79
CA ILE A 190 -23.13 5.52 10.20
C ILE A 190 -21.62 5.71 10.38
N GLN A 191 -20.93 4.74 11.00
CA GLN A 191 -19.48 4.79 11.18
C GLN A 191 -18.76 4.77 9.83
N MET A 192 -19.11 3.84 8.93
CA MET A 192 -18.47 3.68 7.62
C MET A 192 -18.63 4.94 6.77
N THR A 193 -19.84 5.51 6.70
CA THR A 193 -20.08 6.76 5.95
C THR A 193 -19.32 7.94 6.56
N ALA A 194 -19.35 8.13 7.89
CA ALA A 194 -18.64 9.24 8.53
C ALA A 194 -17.10 9.10 8.46
N CYS A 195 -16.57 7.88 8.51
CA CYS A 195 -15.15 7.60 8.33
C CYS A 195 -14.72 7.64 6.86
N GLY A 196 -15.64 7.53 5.90
CA GLY A 196 -15.41 7.81 4.48
C GLY A 196 -15.42 9.31 4.19
N HIS A 197 -16.54 9.97 4.52
CA HIS A 197 -16.83 11.37 4.19
C HIS A 197 -16.12 12.41 5.08
N THR A 198 -15.08 12.02 5.85
CA THR A 198 -14.05 12.97 6.32
C THR A 198 -13.05 13.31 5.20
N LEU A 199 -12.90 12.46 4.18
CA LEU A 199 -12.02 12.71 3.04
C LEU A 199 -12.82 12.96 1.76
N GLY A 200 -12.38 13.95 0.99
CA GLY A 200 -12.93 14.25 -0.32
C GLY A 200 -14.26 15.00 -0.29
N GLY A 201 -15.07 14.77 -1.32
CA GLY A 201 -16.25 15.56 -1.62
C GLY A 201 -16.92 15.14 -2.93
N VAL A 202 -17.76 16.01 -3.47
CA VAL A 202 -18.56 15.76 -4.68
C VAL A 202 -18.14 16.69 -5.82
N HIS A 203 -17.98 16.11 -7.02
CA HIS A 203 -17.70 16.84 -8.26
C HIS A 203 -18.99 17.22 -8.99
N ALA A 204 -19.15 18.50 -9.33
CA ALA A 204 -20.31 19.00 -10.08
C ALA A 204 -20.40 18.44 -11.51
N GLY A 205 -19.27 18.03 -12.10
CA GLY A 205 -19.22 17.40 -13.42
C GLY A 205 -19.85 16.00 -13.46
N ASP A 206 -19.83 15.27 -12.34
CA ASP A 206 -20.48 13.95 -12.19
C ASP A 206 -21.88 14.08 -11.54
N PHE A 207 -22.08 15.08 -10.65
CA PHE A 207 -23.29 15.23 -9.83
C PHE A 207 -23.79 16.69 -9.72
N ASP A 208 -24.15 17.29 -10.86
CA ASP A 208 -24.68 18.67 -10.99
C ASP A 208 -25.87 19.02 -10.07
N ASN A 209 -26.63 17.99 -9.73
CA ASN A 209 -27.84 17.98 -8.91
C ASN A 209 -27.56 17.79 -7.39
N ILE A 210 -26.28 17.74 -7.01
CA ILE A 210 -25.76 17.73 -5.64
C ILE A 210 -24.84 18.95 -5.43
N VAL A 211 -23.92 19.20 -6.37
CA VAL A 211 -23.07 20.40 -6.42
C VAL A 211 -23.30 21.11 -7.75
N PRO A 212 -23.89 22.32 -7.78
CA PRO A 212 -24.09 23.07 -9.03
C PRO A 212 -22.75 23.50 -9.67
N PRO A 213 -22.57 23.38 -10.99
CA PRO A 213 -21.38 23.90 -11.68
C PRO A 213 -21.15 25.39 -11.40
N GLY A 214 -19.92 25.75 -11.03
CA GLY A 214 -19.51 27.08 -10.60
C GLY A 214 -19.80 27.44 -9.15
N SER A 215 -20.39 26.55 -8.33
CA SER A 215 -20.68 26.86 -6.91
C SER A 215 -19.52 26.62 -5.95
N ALA A 216 -18.47 25.91 -6.37
CA ALA A 216 -17.32 25.53 -5.55
C ALA A 216 -16.00 25.63 -6.33
N PRO A 217 -14.84 25.82 -5.66
CA PRO A 217 -13.54 25.86 -6.33
C PRO A 217 -13.26 24.57 -7.11
N ASN A 218 -12.82 24.71 -8.36
CA ASN A 218 -12.57 23.58 -9.29
C ASN A 218 -13.79 22.65 -9.49
N ASP A 219 -15.02 23.16 -9.31
CA ASP A 219 -16.25 22.37 -9.40
C ASP A 219 -16.29 21.15 -8.45
N PHE A 220 -15.62 21.28 -7.30
CA PHE A 220 -15.51 20.26 -6.26
C PHE A 220 -15.84 20.84 -4.88
N GLN A 221 -16.85 20.27 -4.20
CA GLN A 221 -17.23 20.66 -2.83
C GLN A 221 -16.90 19.53 -1.86
N LEU A 222 -16.02 19.81 -0.90
CA LEU A 222 -15.65 18.90 0.20
C LEU A 222 -16.86 18.52 1.07
N PHE A 223 -16.82 17.33 1.68
CA PHE A 223 -17.82 16.88 2.64
C PHE A 223 -17.76 17.65 3.97
N ASP A 224 -16.57 18.10 4.40
CA ASP A 224 -16.43 19.05 5.50
C ASP A 224 -15.50 20.23 5.13
N THR A 225 -14.82 20.87 6.09
CA THR A 225 -13.95 22.03 5.85
C THR A 225 -12.46 21.70 5.74
N THR A 226 -12.04 20.45 5.95
CA THR A 226 -10.64 20.04 5.81
C THR A 226 -10.47 19.03 4.68
N THR A 227 -9.21 18.67 4.41
CA THR A 227 -8.85 17.51 3.59
C THR A 227 -8.21 16.42 4.45
N ALA A 228 -8.25 16.51 5.78
CA ALA A 228 -7.56 15.60 6.70
C ALA A 228 -8.52 14.55 7.24
N PHE A 229 -8.00 13.41 7.70
CA PHE A 229 -8.81 12.36 8.31
C PHE A 229 -9.06 12.73 9.78
N ASP A 230 -10.15 13.44 10.02
CA ASP A 230 -10.51 14.02 11.30
C ASP A 230 -12.03 13.97 11.55
N ASN A 231 -12.50 14.47 12.70
CA ASN A 231 -13.89 14.34 13.10
C ASN A 231 -14.79 15.54 12.74
N ASN A 232 -14.39 16.39 11.78
CA ASN A 232 -15.12 17.59 11.37
C ASN A 232 -16.47 17.29 10.73
N ILE A 233 -16.58 16.30 9.84
CA ILE A 233 -17.87 15.82 9.29
C ILE A 233 -18.91 15.56 10.39
N ALA A 234 -18.50 14.91 11.50
CA ALA A 234 -19.37 14.69 12.65
C ALA A 234 -19.64 15.98 13.44
N LEU A 235 -18.62 16.80 13.69
CA LEU A 235 -18.76 18.08 14.42
C LEU A 235 -19.72 19.06 13.73
N GLN A 236 -19.59 19.19 12.41
CA GLN A 236 -20.33 20.15 11.59
C GLN A 236 -21.79 19.72 11.40
N TYR A 237 -22.03 18.44 11.09
CA TYR A 237 -23.40 17.92 10.98
C TYR A 237 -24.17 17.99 12.32
N ILE A 238 -23.49 17.84 13.47
CA ILE A 238 -24.14 17.84 14.80
C ILE A 238 -24.26 19.24 15.42
N ASN A 239 -23.24 20.10 15.31
CA ASN A 239 -23.19 21.39 16.01
C ASN A 239 -23.39 22.60 15.10
N GLY A 240 -23.12 22.45 13.79
CA GLY A 240 -23.21 23.52 12.80
C GLY A 240 -22.04 24.52 12.80
N PRO A 241 -21.88 25.29 11.71
CA PRO A 241 -22.57 25.15 10.42
C PRO A 241 -22.14 23.85 9.72
N ASN A 242 -23.01 23.31 8.86
CA ASN A 242 -22.70 22.13 8.05
C ASN A 242 -22.42 22.54 6.60
N SER A 243 -21.31 22.06 6.02
CA SER A 243 -20.92 22.28 4.63
C SER A 243 -21.14 21.09 3.70
N ASP A 244 -21.49 19.92 4.23
CA ASP A 244 -21.65 18.67 3.47
C ASP A 244 -22.70 18.78 2.35
N PRO A 245 -22.32 18.65 1.06
CA PRO A 245 -23.25 18.71 -0.06
C PRO A 245 -24.26 17.56 -0.08
N LEU A 246 -24.02 16.46 0.63
CA LEU A 246 -24.98 15.36 0.83
C LEU A 246 -25.93 15.57 2.04
N ALA A 247 -25.78 16.66 2.78
CA ALA A 247 -26.69 17.05 3.86
C ALA A 247 -27.35 18.43 3.70
N VAL A 248 -26.76 19.35 2.94
CA VAL A 248 -27.30 20.71 2.72
C VAL A 248 -27.35 21.11 1.24
N GLY A 249 -28.04 22.21 0.95
CA GLY A 249 -28.10 22.77 -0.41
C GLY A 249 -29.09 22.06 -1.33
N ILE A 250 -28.71 21.88 -2.60
CA ILE A 250 -29.60 21.37 -3.65
C ILE A 250 -29.91 19.87 -3.51
N SER A 251 -29.03 19.07 -2.88
CA SER A 251 -29.27 17.65 -2.62
C SER A 251 -30.56 17.40 -1.84
N VAL A 252 -30.88 18.27 -0.88
CA VAL A 252 -32.10 18.19 -0.06
C VAL A 252 -33.36 18.45 -0.89
N SER A 253 -33.30 19.33 -1.89
CA SER A 253 -34.43 19.59 -2.80
C SER A 253 -34.48 18.63 -4.00
N SER A 254 -33.35 18.01 -4.37
CA SER A 254 -33.25 17.02 -5.44
C SER A 254 -33.42 15.57 -4.97
N GLY A 255 -33.58 15.34 -3.66
CA GLY A 255 -33.80 14.01 -3.06
C GLY A 255 -32.55 13.13 -3.04
N ARG A 256 -31.37 13.74 -2.96
CA ARG A 256 -30.03 13.09 -3.00
C ARG A 256 -29.20 13.34 -1.75
N ASN A 257 -29.88 13.61 -0.64
CA ASN A 257 -29.26 13.94 0.63
C ASN A 257 -29.03 12.68 1.48
N SER A 258 -28.16 11.79 0.99
CA SER A 258 -27.83 10.48 1.59
C SER A 258 -27.45 10.57 3.06
N ASP A 259 -26.68 11.59 3.41
CA ASP A 259 -26.03 11.69 4.71
C ASP A 259 -27.05 12.09 5.80
N VAL A 260 -28.10 12.82 5.43
CA VAL A 260 -29.29 13.02 6.29
C VAL A 260 -30.03 11.70 6.53
N ALA A 261 -30.12 10.85 5.50
CA ALA A 261 -30.79 9.55 5.61
C ALA A 261 -29.98 8.55 6.46
N VAL A 262 -28.65 8.54 6.31
CA VAL A 262 -27.69 7.69 7.02
C VAL A 262 -27.43 8.17 8.45
N PHE A 263 -26.89 9.38 8.64
CA PHE A 263 -26.54 9.89 9.97
C PHE A 263 -27.77 10.07 10.88
N GLY A 264 -28.93 10.32 10.29
CA GLY A 264 -30.20 10.33 11.00
C GLY A 264 -30.76 8.96 11.40
N ALA A 265 -30.14 7.84 10.99
CA ALA A 265 -30.74 6.51 11.08
C ALA A 265 -31.00 6.00 12.50
N ASP A 266 -30.17 6.39 13.46
CA ASP A 266 -30.30 6.07 14.88
C ASP A 266 -30.73 7.27 15.75
N ASN A 267 -31.20 8.37 15.12
CA ASN A 267 -31.44 9.69 15.74
C ASN A 267 -30.13 10.45 16.10
N ASN A 268 -29.11 10.27 15.27
CA ASN A 268 -27.76 10.83 15.36
C ASN A 268 -26.99 10.37 16.62
N VAL A 269 -27.31 9.24 17.22
CA VAL A 269 -26.68 8.77 18.47
C VAL A 269 -25.21 8.40 18.23
N THR A 270 -24.93 7.61 17.20
CA THR A 270 -23.58 7.22 16.80
C THR A 270 -22.77 8.45 16.37
N LEU A 271 -23.32 9.31 15.51
CA LEU A 271 -22.58 10.49 15.03
C LEU A 271 -22.32 11.52 16.15
N LYS A 272 -23.21 11.66 17.15
CA LYS A 272 -22.96 12.45 18.36
C LYS A 272 -21.80 11.89 19.20
N ALA A 273 -21.59 10.58 19.23
CA ALA A 273 -20.40 10.00 19.86
C ALA A 273 -19.12 10.31 19.05
N MET A 274 -19.23 10.29 17.71
CA MET A 274 -18.15 10.61 16.78
C MET A 274 -17.74 12.10 16.77
N THR A 275 -18.45 13.02 17.44
CA THR A 275 -17.93 14.39 17.66
C THR A 275 -16.75 14.44 18.64
N ASN A 276 -16.37 13.32 19.26
CA ASN A 276 -15.15 13.18 20.04
C ASN A 276 -14.06 12.49 19.20
N ALA A 277 -12.95 13.18 18.93
CA ALA A 277 -11.87 12.70 18.06
C ALA A 277 -11.29 11.31 18.45
N ALA A 278 -11.15 11.00 19.74
CA ALA A 278 -10.68 9.69 20.17
C ALA A 278 -11.70 8.57 19.91
N THR A 279 -12.99 8.89 20.07
CA THR A 279 -14.10 7.98 19.75
C THR A 279 -14.24 7.78 18.24
N PHE A 280 -14.13 8.86 17.45
CA PHE A 280 -14.06 8.83 15.99
C PHE A 280 -12.95 7.90 15.51
N ASN A 281 -11.70 8.15 15.94
CA ASN A 281 -10.55 7.32 15.57
C ASN A 281 -10.74 5.85 15.97
N SER A 282 -11.25 5.57 17.18
CA SER A 282 -11.50 4.19 17.62
C SER A 282 -12.61 3.49 16.82
N MET A 283 -13.63 4.23 16.35
CA MET A 283 -14.66 3.69 15.47
C MET A 283 -14.11 3.47 14.06
N CYS A 284 -13.37 4.44 13.50
CA CYS A 284 -12.79 4.37 12.16
C CYS A 284 -11.77 3.24 12.01
N THR A 285 -10.88 3.02 12.99
CA THR A 285 -10.01 1.83 13.03
C THR A 285 -10.81 0.52 12.90
N SER A 286 -11.91 0.40 13.66
CA SER A 286 -12.71 -0.83 13.72
C SER A 286 -13.52 -1.06 12.44
N ILE A 287 -14.24 -0.03 11.96
CA ILE A 287 -15.12 -0.18 10.79
C ILE A 287 -14.33 -0.30 9.49
N LEU A 288 -13.24 0.46 9.31
CA LEU A 288 -12.43 0.39 8.09
C LEU A 288 -11.57 -0.88 8.06
N GLN A 289 -11.14 -1.43 9.21
CA GLN A 289 -10.57 -2.78 9.25
C GLN A 289 -11.60 -3.81 8.76
N ARG A 290 -12.82 -3.79 9.30
CA ARG A 290 -13.89 -4.73 8.89
C ARG A 290 -14.25 -4.57 7.41
N MET A 291 -14.25 -3.35 6.89
CA MET A 291 -14.43 -3.08 5.46
C MET A 291 -13.35 -3.80 4.63
N ILE A 292 -12.06 -3.60 4.95
CA ILE A 292 -10.99 -4.21 4.15
C ILE A 292 -10.80 -5.71 4.40
N GLU A 293 -11.25 -6.24 5.54
CA GLU A 293 -11.26 -7.68 5.86
C GLU A 293 -12.54 -8.40 5.39
N THR A 294 -13.47 -7.71 4.71
CA THR A 294 -14.63 -8.34 4.06
C THR A 294 -14.20 -9.00 2.75
N VAL A 295 -14.29 -10.33 2.68
CA VAL A 295 -13.83 -11.19 1.57
C VAL A 295 -14.70 -12.45 1.46
N ASP A 296 -14.60 -13.18 0.35
CA ASP A 296 -15.19 -14.52 0.22
C ASP A 296 -14.70 -15.47 1.34
N PRO A 297 -15.56 -16.26 2.01
CA PRO A 297 -15.17 -17.13 3.12
C PRO A 297 -14.18 -18.26 2.82
N ALA A 298 -13.85 -18.53 1.55
CA ALA A 298 -12.75 -19.42 1.16
C ALA A 298 -11.37 -18.72 1.17
N VAL A 299 -11.33 -17.37 1.20
CA VAL A 299 -10.10 -16.59 1.30
C VAL A 299 -9.59 -16.61 2.74
N VAL A 300 -8.40 -17.20 2.94
CA VAL A 300 -7.73 -17.22 4.25
C VAL A 300 -6.73 -16.08 4.31
N LEU A 301 -7.16 -14.94 4.88
CA LEU A 301 -6.29 -13.79 5.12
C LEU A 301 -5.16 -14.13 6.12
N SER A 302 -4.02 -13.45 5.97
CA SER A 302 -2.86 -13.57 6.85
C SER A 302 -3.15 -13.11 8.28
N ASP A 303 -2.19 -13.26 9.20
CA ASP A 303 -2.16 -12.42 10.40
C ASP A 303 -2.03 -10.93 10.04
N VAL A 304 -2.40 -10.06 10.98
CA VAL A 304 -2.27 -8.61 10.80
C VAL A 304 -0.82 -8.29 10.50
N ILE A 305 -0.57 -7.61 9.39
CA ILE A 305 0.75 -7.30 8.88
C ILE A 305 1.47 -6.43 9.91
N GLN A 306 2.67 -6.85 10.31
CA GLN A 306 3.54 -6.13 11.25
C GLN A 306 4.88 -5.87 10.57
N PRO A 307 5.52 -4.73 10.83
CA PRO A 307 6.83 -4.42 10.27
C PRO A 307 7.87 -5.40 10.84
N TYR A 308 8.63 -6.07 9.98
CA TYR A 308 9.72 -6.94 10.45
C TYR A 308 10.78 -6.14 11.21
N GLU A 309 11.07 -6.54 12.46
CA GLU A 309 12.21 -6.02 13.24
C GLU A 309 13.54 -6.24 12.51
N VAL A 310 13.69 -7.39 11.85
CA VAL A 310 14.80 -7.74 10.94
C VAL A 310 14.26 -8.54 9.74
N LYS A 311 14.57 -8.10 8.51
CA LYS A 311 14.17 -8.76 7.25
C LYS A 311 15.36 -8.82 6.26
N PRO A 312 15.70 -9.98 5.70
CA PRO A 312 16.65 -10.07 4.59
C PRO A 312 16.04 -9.48 3.31
N ALA A 313 16.78 -8.63 2.59
CA ALA A 313 16.26 -7.90 1.45
C ALA A 313 17.20 -8.00 0.23
N GLY A 314 16.70 -8.54 -0.89
CA GLY A 314 17.49 -8.67 -2.13
C GLY A 314 18.67 -9.66 -2.04
N VAL A 315 18.59 -10.65 -1.15
CA VAL A 315 19.65 -11.64 -0.94
C VAL A 315 19.82 -12.54 -2.17
N GLN A 316 21.07 -12.71 -2.62
CA GLN A 316 21.44 -13.47 -3.81
C GLN A 316 22.69 -14.32 -3.57
N LEU A 317 22.70 -15.51 -4.17
CA LEU A 317 23.91 -16.29 -4.42
C LEU A 317 24.30 -16.21 -5.91
N THR A 318 25.58 -15.99 -6.21
CA THR A 318 26.10 -15.94 -7.59
C THR A 318 27.39 -16.75 -7.68
N LEU A 319 27.47 -17.69 -8.62
CA LEU A 319 28.66 -18.50 -8.88
C LEU A 319 29.72 -17.62 -9.57
N LEU A 320 30.94 -17.62 -9.05
CA LEU A 320 32.03 -16.82 -9.60
C LEU A 320 32.84 -17.61 -10.64
N SER A 321 33.56 -16.87 -11.50
CA SER A 321 34.47 -17.42 -12.52
C SER A 321 35.42 -18.48 -11.95
N GLY A 322 35.66 -19.53 -12.73
CA GLY A 322 36.40 -20.72 -12.31
C GLY A 322 35.60 -21.71 -11.44
N GLY A 323 34.40 -21.37 -10.97
CA GLY A 323 33.48 -22.32 -10.32
C GLY A 323 33.90 -22.79 -8.92
N THR A 324 34.79 -22.08 -8.25
CA THR A 324 35.34 -22.42 -6.91
C THR A 324 34.72 -21.63 -5.77
N LEU A 325 34.10 -20.48 -6.07
CA LEU A 325 33.52 -19.54 -5.09
C LEU A 325 32.10 -19.15 -5.48
N ILE A 326 31.26 -18.89 -4.47
CA ILE A 326 29.93 -18.30 -4.60
C ILE A 326 29.94 -16.97 -3.84
N LYS A 327 29.61 -15.87 -4.51
CA LYS A 327 29.31 -14.59 -3.85
C LYS A 327 27.94 -14.72 -3.18
N PHE A 328 27.90 -14.49 -1.88
CA PHE A 328 26.69 -14.31 -1.07
C PHE A 328 26.58 -12.83 -0.69
N ALA A 329 25.51 -12.17 -1.13
CA ALA A 329 25.32 -10.73 -0.94
C ALA A 329 23.84 -10.36 -0.82
N GLY A 330 23.57 -9.17 -0.27
CA GLY A 330 22.24 -8.59 -0.09
C GLY A 330 22.25 -7.51 0.99
N ASP A 331 21.08 -7.04 1.39
CA ASP A 331 20.90 -6.20 2.59
C ASP A 331 20.23 -6.98 3.71
N ILE A 332 20.51 -6.57 4.94
CA ILE A 332 19.65 -6.82 6.10
C ILE A 332 18.93 -5.51 6.43
N ARG A 333 17.60 -5.48 6.28
CA ARG A 333 16.76 -4.39 6.79
C ARG A 333 16.55 -4.60 8.29
N VAL A 334 16.77 -3.57 9.08
CA VAL A 334 16.51 -3.54 10.53
C VAL A 334 15.59 -2.36 10.83
N ARG A 335 14.53 -2.59 11.61
CA ARG A 335 13.62 -1.55 12.07
C ARG A 335 14.29 -0.71 13.16
N THR A 336 14.28 0.61 13.00
CA THR A 336 14.97 1.57 13.88
C THR A 336 14.03 2.51 14.62
N THR A 337 12.72 2.45 14.36
CA THR A 337 11.64 3.26 14.97
C THR A 337 11.77 3.46 16.48
N THR A 338 12.15 2.41 17.22
CA THR A 338 12.25 2.43 18.69
C THR A 338 13.65 2.13 19.23
N ARG A 339 14.65 1.87 18.35
CA ARG A 339 16.02 1.48 18.75
C ARG A 339 17.06 1.97 17.76
N SER A 340 18.08 2.69 18.23
CA SER A 340 19.24 3.06 17.43
C SER A 340 20.24 1.91 17.32
N VAL A 341 20.64 1.58 16.09
CA VAL A 341 21.57 0.48 15.78
C VAL A 341 22.99 1.02 15.57
N SER A 342 23.98 0.38 16.21
CA SER A 342 25.40 0.70 16.07
C SER A 342 26.07 -0.14 14.98
N SER A 343 25.77 -1.44 14.90
CA SER A 343 26.29 -2.33 13.86
C SER A 343 25.41 -3.56 13.67
N VAL A 344 25.52 -4.18 12.49
CA VAL A 344 24.83 -5.44 12.16
C VAL A 344 25.85 -6.43 11.61
N ALA A 345 25.67 -7.72 11.90
CA ALA A 345 26.50 -8.79 11.36
C ALA A 345 25.64 -10.01 10.96
N VAL A 346 25.95 -10.61 9.82
CA VAL A 346 25.32 -11.85 9.35
C VAL A 346 26.17 -13.03 9.82
N ILE A 347 25.56 -13.95 10.57
CA ILE A 347 26.25 -15.13 11.11
C ILE A 347 25.69 -16.37 10.41
N TYR A 348 26.44 -16.94 9.47
CA TYR A 348 25.98 -18.05 8.63
C TYR A 348 26.53 -19.41 9.05
N LYS A 349 25.76 -20.47 8.76
CA LYS A 349 26.13 -21.89 8.85
C LYS A 349 26.39 -22.44 7.46
N ASP A 350 27.35 -23.35 7.33
CA ASP A 350 27.65 -24.01 6.06
C ASP A 350 26.52 -24.96 5.62
N ARG A 351 26.62 -25.52 4.42
CA ARG A 351 25.58 -26.39 3.83
C ARG A 351 25.34 -27.71 4.57
N THR A 352 26.16 -28.06 5.55
CA THR A 352 25.96 -29.21 6.46
C THR A 352 25.29 -28.80 7.77
N GLY A 353 25.00 -27.51 7.95
CA GLY A 353 24.54 -26.92 9.21
C GLY A 353 25.68 -26.70 10.23
N ALA A 354 26.93 -26.93 9.83
CA ALA A 354 28.10 -26.80 10.68
C ALA A 354 28.77 -25.42 10.55
N GLY A 355 29.68 -25.15 11.50
CA GLY A 355 30.35 -23.86 11.60
C GLY A 355 29.41 -22.72 12.01
N SER A 356 30.03 -21.56 12.24
CA SER A 356 29.34 -20.29 12.48
C SER A 356 30.34 -19.20 12.09
N THR A 357 30.10 -18.53 10.97
CA THR A 357 31.04 -17.54 10.42
C THR A 357 30.36 -16.18 10.26
N THR A 358 30.99 -15.16 10.81
CA THR A 358 30.48 -13.78 10.83
C THR A 358 30.92 -13.04 9.57
N ILE A 359 29.95 -12.45 8.88
CA ILE A 359 30.14 -11.48 7.78
C ILE A 359 29.76 -10.11 8.35
N ALA A 360 30.70 -9.16 8.29
CA ALA A 360 30.43 -7.77 8.63
C ALA A 360 29.53 -7.12 7.57
N THR A 361 28.65 -6.22 8.01
CA THR A 361 27.81 -5.41 7.11
C THR A 361 28.30 -3.97 7.04
N THR A 362 27.72 -3.16 6.16
CA THR A 362 27.89 -1.70 6.11
C THR A 362 26.53 -1.05 5.86
N LEU A 363 26.28 0.14 6.42
CA LEU A 363 25.01 0.85 6.20
C LEU A 363 24.87 1.23 4.71
N SER A 364 23.87 0.65 4.04
CA SER A 364 23.51 0.93 2.63
C SER A 364 22.64 2.18 2.50
N GLY A 365 21.79 2.45 3.50
CA GLY A 365 20.85 3.57 3.50
C GLY A 365 19.75 3.41 4.55
N THR A 366 18.82 4.36 4.59
CA THR A 366 17.67 4.39 5.49
C THR A 366 16.35 4.61 4.73
N ALA A 367 15.24 4.15 5.29
CA ALA A 367 13.90 4.33 4.75
C ALA A 367 12.88 4.63 5.86
N SER A 368 11.74 5.18 5.47
CA SER A 368 10.63 5.48 6.38
C SER A 368 9.29 5.01 5.80
N GLY A 369 8.39 4.59 6.69
CA GLY A 369 6.95 4.41 6.46
C GLY A 369 6.16 5.62 6.97
N PHE A 370 4.88 5.42 7.32
CA PHE A 370 4.08 6.44 8.02
C PHE A 370 4.42 6.54 9.51
N ASP A 371 4.61 5.39 10.18
CA ASP A 371 4.88 5.29 11.62
C ASP A 371 6.26 4.72 11.95
N ASP A 372 6.98 4.22 10.95
CA ASP A 372 8.17 3.38 11.12
C ASP A 372 9.38 3.90 10.37
N SER A 373 10.58 3.57 10.88
CA SER A 373 11.84 3.83 10.21
C SER A 373 12.73 2.59 10.18
N PHE A 374 13.58 2.51 9.15
CA PHE A 374 14.40 1.34 8.85
C PHE A 374 15.81 1.77 8.41
N SER A 375 16.79 0.95 8.76
CA SER A 375 18.16 1.01 8.25
C SER A 375 18.50 -0.28 7.51
N PHE A 376 19.15 -0.16 6.35
CA PHE A 376 19.58 -1.29 5.53
C PHE A 376 21.09 -1.50 5.66
N TYR A 377 21.50 -2.73 5.88
CA TYR A 377 22.88 -3.11 6.14
C TYR A 377 23.36 -4.13 5.10
N GLY A 378 24.04 -3.64 4.08
CA GLY A 378 24.56 -4.40 2.95
C GLY A 378 25.73 -5.29 3.34
N PHE A 379 25.83 -6.46 2.70
CA PHE A 379 26.94 -7.39 2.85
C PHE A 379 27.30 -8.04 1.51
N SER A 380 28.56 -8.49 1.41
CA SER A 380 29.05 -9.32 0.30
C SER A 380 30.24 -10.16 0.78
N SER A 381 30.16 -11.47 0.63
CA SER A 381 31.23 -12.42 0.99
C SER A 381 31.36 -13.54 -0.04
N ASN A 382 32.57 -14.07 -0.21
CA ASN A 382 32.85 -15.16 -1.15
C ASN A 382 33.00 -16.47 -0.40
N LEU A 383 32.05 -17.39 -0.59
CA LEU A 383 31.96 -18.68 0.08
C LEU A 383 32.56 -19.79 -0.80
N PRO A 384 33.35 -20.75 -0.28
CA PRO A 384 33.79 -21.91 -1.04
C PRO A 384 32.60 -22.77 -1.52
N VAL A 385 32.59 -23.21 -2.78
CA VAL A 385 31.50 -24.04 -3.33
C VAL A 385 31.31 -25.39 -2.61
N THR A 386 32.33 -25.85 -1.90
CA THR A 386 32.34 -27.10 -1.12
C THR A 386 31.55 -26.99 0.18
N THR A 387 31.70 -25.89 0.91
CA THR A 387 31.03 -25.64 2.20
C THR A 387 29.78 -24.78 2.04
N SER A 388 29.82 -23.70 1.26
CA SER A 388 28.69 -22.83 0.94
C SER A 388 27.87 -22.40 2.18
N ILE A 389 26.54 -22.34 2.08
CA ILE A 389 25.60 -21.87 3.11
C ILE A 389 24.33 -22.75 3.13
N SER A 390 23.72 -22.92 4.31
CA SER A 390 22.33 -23.42 4.47
C SER A 390 21.38 -22.40 5.06
N SER A 391 21.90 -21.51 5.93
CA SER A 391 21.09 -20.62 6.76
C SER A 391 21.96 -19.58 7.45
N PHE A 392 21.37 -18.48 7.89
CA PHE A 392 22.03 -17.51 8.76
C PHE A 392 21.12 -16.98 9.87
N THR A 393 21.74 -16.33 10.83
CA THR A 393 21.10 -15.47 11.84
C THR A 393 21.71 -14.07 11.74
N VAL A 394 21.04 -13.06 12.29
CA VAL A 394 21.51 -11.66 12.28
C VAL A 394 21.82 -11.24 13.71
N ALA A 395 23.03 -10.78 13.99
CA ALA A 395 23.36 -10.09 15.22
C ALA A 395 23.22 -8.57 15.01
N VAL A 396 22.38 -7.92 15.81
CA VAL A 396 22.19 -6.47 15.85
C VAL A 396 22.81 -5.95 17.14
N THR A 397 23.78 -5.04 17.03
CA THR A 397 24.36 -4.30 18.17
C THR A 397 23.70 -2.94 18.25
N TYR A 398 23.03 -2.64 19.37
CA TYR A 398 22.41 -1.35 19.61
C TYR A 398 23.42 -0.32 20.15
N THR A 399 23.11 0.97 20.07
CA THR A 399 23.96 2.05 20.63
C THR A 399 24.12 1.98 22.15
N SER A 400 23.25 1.23 22.84
CA SER A 400 23.40 0.89 24.27
C SER A 400 24.48 -0.15 24.57
N GLY A 401 25.13 -0.72 23.54
CA GLY A 401 26.07 -1.84 23.68
C GLY A 401 25.40 -3.21 23.83
N ALA A 402 24.06 -3.27 23.93
CA ALA A 402 23.33 -4.54 23.93
C ALA A 402 23.38 -5.19 22.53
N VAL A 403 23.63 -6.51 22.50
CA VAL A 403 23.62 -7.32 21.27
C VAL A 403 22.41 -8.25 21.32
N GLN A 404 21.60 -8.25 20.26
CA GLN A 404 20.47 -9.16 20.08
C GLN A 404 20.66 -9.98 18.80
N THR A 405 20.54 -11.30 18.91
CA THR A 405 20.52 -12.20 17.76
C THR A 405 19.07 -12.45 17.34
N TYR A 406 18.80 -12.22 16.05
CA TYR A 406 17.54 -12.54 15.38
C TYR A 406 17.73 -13.80 14.55
N ASP A 407 16.93 -14.82 14.85
CA ASP A 407 17.04 -16.17 14.30
C ASP A 407 15.78 -16.60 13.51
N ASN A 408 14.98 -15.64 13.04
CA ASN A 408 13.76 -15.89 12.27
C ASN A 408 12.77 -16.80 13.03
N ASN A 409 12.50 -16.47 14.29
CA ASN A 409 11.64 -17.21 15.21
C ASN A 409 12.09 -18.68 15.41
N GLY A 410 13.39 -18.89 15.60
CA GLY A 410 14.00 -20.20 15.76
C GLY A 410 14.26 -20.99 14.48
N ASN A 411 13.75 -20.55 13.32
CA ASN A 411 13.88 -21.28 12.05
C ASN A 411 15.21 -21.05 11.32
N GLY A 412 15.89 -19.94 11.62
CA GLY A 412 16.97 -19.36 10.82
C GLY A 412 16.47 -18.72 9.52
N PHE A 413 17.22 -17.76 8.98
CA PHE A 413 17.01 -17.26 7.64
C PHE A 413 17.60 -18.28 6.65
N SER A 414 16.75 -19.15 6.10
CA SER A 414 17.16 -20.27 5.25
C SER A 414 17.57 -19.82 3.85
N ILE A 415 18.64 -20.40 3.31
CA ILE A 415 19.19 -20.12 1.97
C ILE A 415 19.59 -21.44 1.31
N GLN A 416 19.20 -21.64 0.05
CA GLN A 416 19.52 -22.86 -0.72
C GLN A 416 20.59 -22.60 -1.79
N ASP A 417 21.56 -23.52 -1.90
CA ASP A 417 22.67 -23.45 -2.88
C ASP A 417 22.50 -24.41 -4.07
N SER A 418 21.29 -24.94 -4.29
CA SER A 418 21.04 -26.01 -5.27
C SER A 418 20.71 -25.49 -6.67
N VAL A 419 20.08 -24.33 -6.77
CA VAL A 419 19.73 -23.61 -8.01
C VAL A 419 19.86 -22.11 -7.76
N MET A 420 20.67 -21.42 -8.55
CA MET A 420 21.00 -20.00 -8.37
C MET A 420 20.93 -19.29 -9.71
N VAL A 421 20.09 -18.25 -9.84
CA VAL A 421 20.06 -17.39 -11.02
C VAL A 421 21.40 -16.66 -11.17
N GLN A 422 21.98 -16.74 -12.36
CA GLN A 422 23.23 -16.04 -12.68
C GLN A 422 22.86 -14.77 -13.45
N THR A 423 22.48 -13.73 -12.71
CA THR A 423 22.10 -12.42 -13.26
C THR A 423 23.12 -11.86 -14.25
N PRO A 424 24.46 -11.93 -14.03
CA PRO A 424 25.45 -11.44 -15.00
C PRO A 424 25.54 -12.28 -16.29
N GLN A 425 25.10 -13.54 -16.24
CA GLN A 425 25.05 -14.46 -17.37
C GLN A 425 23.67 -14.43 -18.07
N SER A 426 22.68 -13.77 -17.47
CA SER A 426 21.32 -13.61 -17.98
C SER A 426 21.17 -12.25 -18.64
N CYS A 427 20.26 -12.14 -19.60
CA CYS A 427 20.05 -10.91 -20.37
C CYS A 427 18.64 -10.81 -20.93
N GLN A 428 18.23 -9.60 -21.30
CA GLN A 428 17.02 -9.35 -22.08
C GLN A 428 17.37 -8.44 -23.25
N SER A 429 16.93 -8.79 -24.46
CA SER A 429 17.19 -7.98 -25.65
C SER A 429 16.07 -8.14 -26.66
N ASN A 430 15.51 -7.03 -27.15
CA ASN A 430 14.45 -7.01 -28.17
C ASN A 430 13.26 -7.94 -27.88
N GLY A 431 12.82 -8.00 -26.61
CA GLY A 431 11.74 -8.89 -26.17
C GLY A 431 12.12 -10.36 -25.97
N ASN A 432 13.37 -10.75 -26.25
CA ASN A 432 13.88 -12.09 -25.91
C ASN A 432 14.58 -12.06 -24.55
N LEU A 433 13.98 -12.68 -23.54
CA LEU A 433 14.59 -12.98 -22.25
C LEU A 433 15.45 -14.23 -22.37
N THR A 434 16.69 -14.21 -21.90
CA THR A 434 17.55 -15.40 -21.77
C THR A 434 18.08 -15.49 -20.35
N VAL A 435 17.72 -16.56 -19.64
CA VAL A 435 18.08 -16.79 -18.24
C VAL A 435 19.09 -17.92 -18.15
N VAL A 436 20.15 -17.69 -17.38
CA VAL A 436 21.15 -18.69 -17.02
C VAL A 436 21.10 -18.94 -15.52
N ALA A 437 21.12 -20.21 -15.11
CA ALA A 437 21.19 -20.61 -13.71
C ALA A 437 22.30 -21.63 -13.47
N ALA A 438 23.02 -21.48 -12.36
CA ALA A 438 23.94 -22.48 -11.86
C ALA A 438 23.15 -23.49 -11.03
N VAL A 439 23.14 -24.75 -11.44
CA VAL A 439 22.38 -25.82 -10.79
C VAL A 439 23.33 -26.93 -10.36
N ARG A 440 23.25 -27.33 -9.10
CA ARG A 440 24.18 -28.30 -8.51
C ARG A 440 23.95 -29.68 -9.12
N SER A 441 25.03 -30.42 -9.34
CA SER A 441 25.02 -31.80 -9.88
C SER A 441 24.13 -32.80 -9.12
N THR A 442 23.73 -32.52 -7.88
CA THR A 442 22.81 -33.34 -7.07
C THR A 442 21.35 -32.92 -7.17
N ALA A 443 21.04 -31.84 -7.89
CA ALA A 443 19.69 -31.30 -8.04
C ALA A 443 18.98 -31.92 -9.27
N ARG A 444 17.69 -31.59 -9.46
CA ARG A 444 16.92 -32.06 -10.63
C ARG A 444 17.21 -31.15 -11.84
N THR A 445 16.83 -31.62 -13.04
CA THR A 445 16.80 -30.75 -14.23
C THR A 445 15.92 -29.52 -13.95
N PRO A 446 16.42 -28.29 -14.14
CA PRO A 446 15.70 -27.10 -13.80
C PRO A 446 14.70 -26.67 -14.88
N SER A 447 13.73 -25.86 -14.48
CA SER A 447 12.82 -25.14 -15.38
C SER A 447 12.84 -23.65 -15.10
N LEU A 448 12.93 -22.86 -16.17
CA LEU A 448 12.69 -21.42 -16.17
C LEU A 448 11.18 -21.19 -16.04
N PHE A 449 10.80 -20.28 -15.17
CA PHE A 449 9.44 -19.78 -14.98
C PHE A 449 9.43 -18.28 -15.29
N VAL A 450 8.44 -17.82 -16.05
CA VAL A 450 8.30 -16.41 -16.45
C VAL A 450 6.86 -15.97 -16.25
N GLU A 451 6.68 -14.78 -15.68
CA GLU A 451 5.39 -14.12 -15.47
C GLU A 451 5.43 -12.78 -16.19
N GLN A 452 4.40 -12.45 -16.97
CA GLN A 452 4.30 -11.15 -17.62
C GLN A 452 2.88 -10.60 -17.59
N LYS A 453 2.78 -9.27 -17.44
CA LYS A 453 1.54 -8.52 -17.60
C LYS A 453 1.15 -8.52 -19.08
N VAL A 454 -0.11 -8.83 -19.38
CA VAL A 454 -0.72 -8.64 -20.71
C VAL A 454 -1.99 -7.80 -20.59
N PRO A 455 -2.25 -6.87 -21.52
CA PRO A 455 -3.49 -6.09 -21.51
C PRO A 455 -4.74 -6.97 -21.56
N ARG A 456 -5.77 -6.60 -20.81
CA ARG A 456 -7.12 -7.18 -20.92
C ARG A 456 -7.89 -6.50 -22.06
N PRO A 457 -9.08 -6.99 -22.46
CA PRO A 457 -9.94 -6.31 -23.42
C PRO A 457 -10.27 -4.87 -23.01
N ALA A 458 -10.61 -4.03 -24.01
CA ALA A 458 -10.87 -2.61 -23.80
C ALA A 458 -12.00 -2.37 -22.78
N GLY A 459 -11.68 -1.65 -21.70
CA GLY A 459 -12.58 -1.34 -20.59
C GLY A 459 -11.95 -1.58 -19.22
N THR A 460 -11.11 -2.61 -19.07
CA THR A 460 -10.45 -2.92 -17.80
C THR A 460 -9.04 -2.30 -17.72
N PRO A 461 -8.75 -1.42 -16.73
CA PRO A 461 -7.43 -0.78 -16.59
C PRO A 461 -6.34 -1.73 -16.04
N ILE A 462 -6.73 -2.84 -15.41
CA ILE A 462 -5.82 -3.81 -14.80
C ILE A 462 -5.40 -4.89 -15.83
N PRO A 463 -4.11 -5.16 -16.06
CA PRO A 463 -3.67 -6.26 -16.93
C PRO A 463 -3.98 -7.64 -16.30
N SER A 464 -3.89 -8.71 -17.08
CA SER A 464 -3.80 -10.07 -16.52
C SER A 464 -2.36 -10.54 -16.47
N ILE A 465 -2.00 -11.37 -15.49
CA ILE A 465 -0.70 -12.05 -15.46
C ILE A 465 -0.83 -13.36 -16.24
N VAL A 466 0.10 -13.61 -17.18
CA VAL A 466 0.24 -14.91 -17.84
C VAL A 466 1.59 -15.54 -17.53
N ASN A 467 1.55 -16.83 -17.23
CA ASN A 467 2.70 -17.60 -16.76
C ASN A 467 3.16 -18.61 -17.81
N ALA A 468 4.48 -18.73 -17.96
CA ALA A 468 5.12 -19.70 -18.83
C ALA A 468 6.16 -20.52 -18.05
N THR A 469 6.34 -21.78 -18.46
CA THR A 469 7.39 -22.66 -17.92
C THR A 469 8.16 -23.27 -19.10
N VAL A 470 9.49 -23.16 -19.05
CA VAL A 470 10.40 -23.57 -20.13
C VAL A 470 11.47 -24.50 -19.54
N ALA A 471 11.58 -25.71 -20.06
CA ALA A 471 12.65 -26.63 -19.69
C ALA A 471 14.02 -26.06 -20.11
N MET A 472 14.99 -26.03 -19.20
CA MET A 472 16.30 -25.46 -19.49
C MET A 472 17.27 -26.50 -20.07
N VAL A 473 18.14 -26.06 -20.99
CA VAL A 473 19.17 -26.88 -21.63
C VAL A 473 20.44 -26.85 -20.80
N ALA A 474 21.08 -28.00 -20.60
CA ALA A 474 22.36 -28.11 -19.91
C ALA A 474 23.52 -27.58 -20.76
N GLY A 475 24.36 -26.74 -20.17
CA GLY A 475 25.60 -26.21 -20.74
C GLY A 475 26.84 -26.73 -20.02
N ALA A 476 27.87 -25.88 -19.91
CA ALA A 476 29.14 -26.24 -19.28
C ALA A 476 29.06 -26.35 -17.75
N SER A 477 29.88 -27.23 -17.17
CA SER A 477 30.01 -27.43 -15.73
C SER A 477 31.22 -26.70 -15.14
N PHE A 478 31.02 -26.10 -13.97
CA PHE A 478 31.98 -25.28 -13.23
C PHE A 478 31.97 -25.75 -11.76
N GLY A 479 33.00 -26.51 -11.38
CA GLY A 479 33.03 -27.17 -10.07
C GLY A 479 31.83 -28.14 -9.90
N PRO A 480 31.10 -28.10 -8.77
CA PRO A 480 29.93 -28.97 -8.54
C PRO A 480 28.64 -28.51 -9.25
N TYR A 481 28.70 -27.44 -10.05
CA TYR A 481 27.55 -26.84 -10.75
C TYR A 481 27.60 -27.09 -12.25
N THR A 482 26.42 -27.22 -12.86
CA THR A 482 26.22 -27.12 -14.31
C THR A 482 25.42 -25.87 -14.59
N LEU A 483 25.85 -25.05 -15.55
CA LEU A 483 25.05 -23.94 -16.02
C LEU A 483 23.94 -24.48 -16.92
N TYR A 484 22.71 -24.07 -16.66
CA TYR A 484 21.56 -24.31 -17.52
C TYR A 484 21.07 -22.99 -18.11
N SER A 485 20.61 -23.01 -19.36
CA SER A 485 20.03 -21.84 -20.02
C SER A 485 18.65 -22.12 -20.64
N ALA A 486 17.81 -21.09 -20.68
CA ALA A 486 16.58 -21.08 -21.45
C ALA A 486 16.30 -19.66 -21.95
N SER A 487 15.61 -19.56 -23.09
CA SER A 487 15.15 -18.29 -23.66
C SER A 487 13.63 -18.30 -23.81
N TYR A 488 13.00 -17.15 -23.66
CA TYR A 488 11.55 -16.97 -23.75
C TYR A 488 11.19 -15.57 -24.28
N ALA A 489 10.16 -15.49 -25.12
CA ALA A 489 9.69 -14.23 -25.68
C ALA A 489 8.70 -13.53 -24.73
N ILE A 490 9.03 -12.30 -24.33
CA ILE A 490 8.21 -11.43 -23.48
C ILE A 490 7.77 -10.18 -24.24
N ASN A 491 6.61 -9.65 -23.88
CA ASN A 491 6.05 -8.45 -24.50
C ASN A 491 6.73 -7.17 -24.02
N THR A 492 7.17 -7.16 -22.76
CA THR A 492 7.91 -6.05 -22.13
C THR A 492 8.77 -6.59 -20.97
N ALA A 493 9.87 -5.90 -20.65
CA ALA A 493 10.65 -6.17 -19.44
C ALA A 493 10.02 -5.54 -18.18
N THR A 494 9.31 -4.42 -18.34
CA THR A 494 8.74 -3.65 -17.22
C THR A 494 7.58 -4.42 -16.59
N GLY A 495 7.70 -4.76 -15.31
CA GLY A 495 6.69 -5.54 -14.59
C GLY A 495 6.62 -7.03 -14.99
N ALA A 496 7.58 -7.53 -15.78
CA ALA A 496 7.77 -8.96 -16.00
C ALA A 496 8.72 -9.55 -14.94
N LYS A 497 8.35 -10.71 -14.38
CA LYS A 497 9.14 -11.44 -13.39
C LYS A 497 9.64 -12.76 -13.97
N TYR A 498 10.76 -13.26 -13.46
CA TYR A 498 11.28 -14.58 -13.82
C TYR A 498 11.87 -15.32 -12.61
N GLY A 499 12.09 -16.62 -12.77
CA GLY A 499 12.72 -17.47 -11.77
C GLY A 499 13.14 -18.82 -12.34
N VAL A 500 13.95 -19.55 -11.59
CA VAL A 500 14.34 -20.93 -11.94
C VAL A 500 14.08 -21.85 -10.76
N SER A 501 13.45 -22.99 -11.03
CA SER A 501 13.13 -24.03 -10.05
C SER A 501 13.80 -25.35 -10.40
N SER A 502 14.14 -26.15 -9.39
CA SER A 502 14.65 -27.51 -9.50
C SER A 502 14.12 -28.33 -8.31
N GLY A 503 13.08 -29.13 -8.56
CA GLY A 503 12.39 -29.86 -7.50
C GLY A 503 11.71 -28.89 -6.51
N SER A 504 11.99 -29.03 -5.23
CA SER A 504 11.47 -28.16 -4.16
C SER A 504 12.27 -26.88 -3.94
N SER A 505 13.36 -26.67 -4.68
CA SER A 505 14.24 -25.50 -4.53
C SER A 505 14.07 -24.54 -5.70
N ALA A 506 14.10 -23.25 -5.43
CA ALA A 506 13.97 -22.21 -6.45
C ALA A 506 14.76 -20.95 -6.09
N ASP A 507 15.14 -20.20 -7.13
CA ASP A 507 15.60 -18.82 -7.03
C ASP A 507 14.74 -18.00 -8.00
N SER A 508 13.87 -17.14 -7.47
CA SER A 508 12.64 -16.72 -8.15
C SER A 508 12.25 -15.27 -7.90
N PHE A 509 11.25 -14.79 -8.65
CA PHE A 509 10.67 -13.44 -8.55
C PHE A 509 11.72 -12.35 -8.74
N LYS A 510 12.57 -12.53 -9.76
CA LYS A 510 13.54 -11.53 -10.23
C LYS A 510 12.89 -10.64 -11.28
N ASP A 511 13.15 -9.35 -11.25
CA ASP A 511 12.68 -8.41 -12.26
C ASP A 511 13.47 -8.56 -13.56
N VAL A 512 12.78 -8.67 -14.70
CA VAL A 512 13.44 -8.72 -16.01
C VAL A 512 14.11 -7.40 -16.35
N SER A 513 13.56 -6.27 -15.92
CA SER A 513 14.15 -4.94 -16.08
C SER A 513 15.49 -4.74 -15.34
N ALA A 514 15.86 -5.66 -14.44
CA ALA A 514 17.17 -5.67 -13.79
C ALA A 514 18.27 -6.40 -14.60
N LEU A 515 17.97 -6.87 -15.81
CA LEU A 515 18.91 -7.53 -16.71
C LEU A 515 19.49 -6.58 -17.75
N GLY A 516 20.79 -6.75 -18.05
CA GLY A 516 21.45 -6.04 -19.14
C GLY A 516 21.13 -6.62 -20.52
N ALA A 517 21.47 -5.86 -21.57
CA ALA A 517 21.20 -6.22 -22.96
C ALA A 517 22.01 -7.42 -23.51
N ALA A 518 23.05 -7.86 -22.80
CA ALA A 518 23.98 -8.90 -23.27
C ALA A 518 24.35 -9.89 -22.15
N CYS A 519 24.24 -11.19 -22.44
CA CYS A 519 24.55 -12.27 -21.52
C CYS A 519 26.07 -12.48 -21.45
N ALA A 520 26.73 -12.17 -20.32
CA ALA A 520 28.18 -12.34 -20.21
C ALA A 520 28.55 -13.81 -19.92
N PRO A 521 29.55 -14.39 -20.60
CA PRO A 521 29.99 -15.76 -20.30
C PRO A 521 30.59 -15.87 -18.89
N LEU A 522 30.36 -17.00 -18.21
CA LEU A 522 31.06 -17.29 -16.96
C LEU A 522 32.52 -17.66 -17.27
N GLY A 523 33.46 -16.89 -16.72
CA GLY A 523 34.89 -17.07 -17.01
C GLY A 523 35.45 -18.38 -16.45
N THR A 524 36.43 -18.97 -17.15
CA THR A 524 37.14 -20.19 -16.69
C THR A 524 38.28 -19.89 -15.73
N SER A 525 38.77 -18.64 -15.68
CA SER A 525 39.79 -18.19 -14.74
C SER A 525 39.22 -17.99 -13.33
N VAL A 526 39.88 -18.58 -12.33
CA VAL A 526 39.59 -18.32 -10.91
C VAL A 526 40.08 -16.91 -10.55
N PRO A 527 39.28 -16.06 -9.88
CA PRO A 527 39.75 -14.76 -9.39
C PRO A 527 40.82 -14.95 -8.29
N THR A 528 42.06 -14.55 -8.57
CA THR A 528 43.18 -14.64 -7.61
C THR A 528 43.02 -13.64 -6.48
N SER A 529 42.79 -14.15 -5.26
CA SER A 529 42.75 -13.37 -4.02
C SER A 529 44.15 -12.98 -3.54
N SER A 530 44.67 -11.84 -4.02
CA SER A 530 45.99 -11.32 -3.62
C SER A 530 45.89 -10.45 -2.35
N SER A 531 45.83 -11.07 -1.17
CA SER A 531 46.07 -10.38 0.11
C SER A 531 47.56 -10.14 0.30
N SER A 532 48.04 -8.90 0.14
CA SER A 532 49.47 -8.55 0.22
C SER A 532 49.83 -7.69 1.43
N THR A 533 50.07 -8.34 2.57
CA THR A 533 50.92 -7.76 3.63
C THR A 533 52.38 -7.71 3.16
N SER A 534 53.03 -6.55 3.24
CA SER A 534 54.49 -6.41 3.10
C SER A 534 55.02 -5.29 3.99
N SER A 535 56.24 -5.47 4.49
CA SER A 535 56.83 -4.70 5.60
C SER A 535 57.83 -3.62 5.16
N VAL A 536 58.06 -2.64 6.03
CA VAL A 536 58.95 -1.49 5.83
C VAL A 536 60.43 -1.88 5.79
N VAL A 537 61.14 -1.42 4.75
CA VAL A 537 62.57 -1.03 4.83
C VAL A 537 62.73 0.28 4.05
N SER A 538 63.46 1.23 4.62
CA SER A 538 63.50 2.63 4.16
C SER A 538 64.56 2.90 3.10
N THR A 539 64.28 3.82 2.18
CA THR A 539 65.33 4.62 1.52
C THR A 539 64.81 6.04 1.28
N THR A 540 65.52 7.05 1.78
CA THR A 540 65.05 8.44 1.84
C THR A 540 65.45 9.24 0.60
N SER A 541 64.52 10.01 0.01
CA SER A 541 64.83 11.22 -0.76
C SER A 541 63.62 12.16 -0.84
N SER A 542 63.81 13.38 -0.31
CA SER A 542 63.06 14.64 -0.55
C SER A 542 61.58 14.58 -0.96
N THR A 543 60.72 15.04 -0.06
CA THR A 543 59.30 15.34 -0.27
C THR A 543 59.01 16.33 -1.40
N SER A 544 58.05 16.00 -2.26
CA SER A 544 57.10 16.97 -2.81
C SER A 544 55.70 16.34 -2.76
N SER A 545 54.70 17.08 -2.26
CA SER A 545 53.40 16.53 -1.89
C SER A 545 52.37 16.70 -3.01
N SER A 546 51.95 15.59 -3.62
CA SER A 546 50.75 15.54 -4.45
C SER A 546 49.64 14.81 -3.68
N ALA A 547 48.51 15.49 -3.46
CA ALA A 547 47.35 14.91 -2.79
C ALA A 547 46.53 14.09 -3.80
N THR A 548 46.22 12.83 -3.48
CA THR A 548 45.17 12.09 -4.20
C THR A 548 43.83 12.66 -3.77
N SER A 549 43.10 13.25 -4.71
CA SER A 549 41.88 14.01 -4.42
C SER A 549 40.71 13.10 -4.05
N THR A 550 39.99 13.47 -2.98
CA THR A 550 38.59 13.11 -2.76
C THR A 550 37.79 13.42 -4.03
N PRO A 551 36.80 12.59 -4.45
CA PRO A 551 35.93 12.95 -5.56
C PRO A 551 35.16 14.24 -5.21
N THR A 552 35.41 15.28 -6.00
CA THR A 552 34.78 16.60 -5.86
C THR A 552 33.66 16.72 -6.90
N LEU A 553 32.55 17.36 -6.52
CA LEU A 553 31.45 17.68 -7.44
C LEU A 553 31.97 18.38 -8.70
N GLY A 554 31.65 17.83 -9.88
CA GLY A 554 32.15 18.34 -11.15
C GLY A 554 31.37 17.84 -12.37
N VAL A 555 31.54 18.57 -13.47
CA VAL A 555 31.05 18.19 -14.80
C VAL A 555 31.75 16.91 -15.25
N LYS A 556 30.97 15.90 -15.68
CA LYS A 556 31.48 14.58 -16.05
C LYS A 556 31.75 14.51 -17.56
N PRO A 557 33.02 14.40 -18.03
CA PRO A 557 33.30 14.58 -19.46
C PRO A 557 32.76 13.49 -20.40
N VAL A 558 32.57 12.26 -19.88
CA VAL A 558 32.10 11.09 -20.63
C VAL A 558 31.18 10.26 -19.75
N VAL A 559 30.04 9.84 -20.31
CA VAL A 559 29.02 9.02 -19.65
C VAL A 559 28.61 7.90 -20.61
N GLY A 560 29.02 6.67 -20.30
CA GLY A 560 28.85 5.53 -21.20
C GLY A 560 29.48 5.79 -22.58
N ALA A 561 28.64 5.83 -23.62
CA ALA A 561 29.06 6.11 -25.00
C ALA A 561 28.99 7.61 -25.38
N TYR A 562 28.54 8.49 -24.49
CA TYR A 562 28.28 9.91 -24.77
C TYR A 562 29.36 10.82 -24.18
N SER A 563 29.75 11.86 -24.90
CA SER A 563 30.61 12.95 -24.44
C SER A 563 29.78 14.15 -24.01
N PHE A 564 30.16 14.83 -22.93
CA PHE A 564 29.57 16.11 -22.53
C PHE A 564 29.72 17.17 -23.63
N LEU A 565 28.66 17.95 -23.86
CA LEU A 565 28.60 18.98 -24.90
C LEU A 565 28.47 20.41 -24.33
N GLY A 566 27.91 20.57 -23.14
CA GLY A 566 27.71 21.85 -22.48
C GLY A 566 26.42 21.92 -21.67
N CYS A 567 26.23 23.02 -20.95
CA CYS A 567 24.93 23.39 -20.38
C CYS A 567 24.10 24.11 -21.46
N TYR A 568 22.90 23.63 -21.77
CA TYR A 568 22.05 24.19 -22.84
C TYR A 568 20.71 24.68 -22.29
N THR A 569 20.18 25.76 -22.88
CA THR A 569 18.83 26.24 -22.57
C THR A 569 17.77 25.28 -23.11
N GLU A 570 16.59 25.33 -22.50
CA GLU A 570 15.39 24.84 -23.17
C GLU A 570 15.10 25.60 -24.49
N ALA A 571 14.22 25.03 -25.32
CA ALA A 571 13.82 25.64 -26.60
C ALA A 571 12.78 26.76 -26.40
N THR A 572 12.67 27.67 -27.38
CA THR A 572 11.75 28.82 -27.32
C THR A 572 10.30 28.37 -27.47
N GLY A 573 9.66 28.06 -26.34
CA GLY A 573 8.27 27.57 -26.29
C GLY A 573 8.11 26.06 -26.50
N GLY A 574 9.16 25.26 -26.25
CA GLY A 574 9.14 23.81 -26.41
C GLY A 574 10.32 23.12 -25.73
N ARG A 575 10.50 21.82 -25.97
CA ARG A 575 11.62 21.02 -25.45
C ARG A 575 12.82 21.02 -26.42
N ALA A 576 14.03 21.23 -25.90
CA ALA A 576 15.29 21.19 -26.62
C ALA A 576 15.61 19.79 -27.17
N LEU A 577 15.18 18.74 -26.45
CA LEU A 577 15.18 17.36 -26.91
C LEU A 577 13.74 16.81 -26.87
N ALA A 578 13.15 16.65 -28.06
CA ALA A 578 11.75 16.24 -28.22
C ALA A 578 11.58 14.74 -28.54
N GLY A 579 12.42 13.88 -27.96
CA GLY A 579 12.34 12.42 -28.08
C GLY A 579 11.59 11.79 -26.92
N ALA A 580 12.25 10.87 -26.20
CA ALA A 580 11.73 10.32 -24.95
C ALA A 580 12.08 11.20 -23.74
N SER A 581 11.35 11.07 -22.64
CA SER A 581 11.72 11.63 -21.34
C SER A 581 11.38 10.67 -20.19
N PHE A 582 12.16 10.78 -19.11
CA PHE A 582 12.11 9.90 -17.94
C PHE A 582 12.37 10.73 -16.66
N TYR A 583 11.69 10.39 -15.55
CA TYR A 583 11.64 11.24 -14.36
C TYR A 583 12.02 10.44 -13.10
N ASN A 584 13.07 10.87 -12.40
CA ASN A 584 13.52 10.25 -11.15
C ASN A 584 14.22 11.26 -10.21
N TYR A 585 13.45 12.19 -9.65
CA TYR A 585 13.94 13.20 -8.69
C TYR A 585 14.56 12.63 -7.40
N THR A 586 14.51 11.31 -7.18
CA THR A 586 15.10 10.64 -6.00
C THR A 586 16.42 9.91 -6.26
N ALA A 587 16.72 9.51 -7.50
CA ALA A 587 17.87 8.64 -7.80
C ALA A 587 18.47 8.82 -9.20
N MET A 588 18.05 9.82 -9.98
CA MET A 588 18.66 10.16 -11.26
C MET A 588 20.18 10.31 -11.16
N THR A 589 20.90 9.72 -12.11
CA THR A 589 22.32 9.97 -12.40
C THR A 589 22.50 10.14 -13.90
N LEU A 590 23.68 10.62 -14.30
CA LEU A 590 24.02 10.71 -15.71
C LEU A 590 24.04 9.32 -16.38
N GLU A 591 24.51 8.26 -15.72
CA GLU A 591 24.43 6.88 -16.22
C GLU A 591 23.00 6.41 -16.44
N MET A 592 22.10 6.74 -15.50
CA MET A 592 20.69 6.37 -15.59
C MET A 592 20.08 6.99 -16.85
N CYS A 593 20.23 8.30 -17.02
CA CYS A 593 19.74 8.98 -18.22
C CYS A 593 20.42 8.50 -19.51
N ALA A 594 21.73 8.22 -19.49
CA ALA A 594 22.44 7.68 -20.64
C ALA A 594 21.99 6.26 -21.05
N ALA A 595 21.50 5.47 -20.08
CA ALA A 595 20.95 4.13 -20.29
C ALA A 595 19.50 4.20 -20.79
N ASP A 596 18.66 5.05 -20.18
CA ASP A 596 17.26 5.24 -20.59
C ASP A 596 17.17 5.89 -21.99
N CYS A 597 18.10 6.78 -22.34
CA CYS A 597 18.26 7.34 -23.68
C CYS A 597 19.10 6.47 -24.64
N ALA A 598 19.39 5.20 -24.33
CA ALA A 598 20.19 4.35 -25.20
C ALA A 598 19.56 4.19 -26.61
N GLY A 599 20.26 4.69 -27.63
CA GLY A 599 19.80 4.69 -29.02
C GLY A 599 19.40 6.08 -29.56
N PHE A 600 19.39 7.11 -28.72
CA PHE A 600 19.27 8.51 -29.16
C PHE A 600 20.65 9.15 -29.43
N THR A 601 20.72 10.13 -30.34
CA THR A 601 21.97 10.88 -30.62
C THR A 601 22.40 11.76 -29.44
N TYR A 602 21.46 12.23 -28.62
CA TYR A 602 21.65 13.12 -27.49
C TYR A 602 20.85 12.64 -26.28
N PHE A 603 21.38 12.90 -25.09
CA PHE A 603 20.60 12.99 -23.85
C PHE A 603 20.97 14.27 -23.11
N GLY A 604 20.11 14.76 -22.23
CA GLY A 604 20.45 15.78 -21.26
C GLY A 604 19.60 15.63 -20.00
N VAL A 605 20.17 15.98 -18.84
CA VAL A 605 19.40 16.01 -17.59
C VAL A 605 19.08 17.47 -17.21
N GLU A 606 17.83 17.72 -16.88
CA GLU A 606 17.29 18.98 -16.39
C GLU A 606 16.82 18.83 -14.93
N TYR A 607 16.80 19.94 -14.17
CA TYR A 607 16.14 20.04 -12.86
C TYR A 607 16.51 18.94 -11.85
N GLY A 608 17.73 18.40 -11.94
CA GLY A 608 18.26 17.31 -11.11
C GLY A 608 17.70 15.93 -11.44
N GLY A 609 16.40 15.82 -11.77
CA GLY A 609 15.68 14.56 -11.89
C GLY A 609 15.05 14.23 -13.24
N GLU A 610 15.13 15.12 -14.23
CA GLU A 610 14.43 14.98 -15.52
C GLU A 610 15.41 14.61 -16.64
N CYS A 611 15.32 13.39 -17.13
CA CYS A 611 16.10 12.93 -18.27
C CYS A 611 15.34 13.18 -19.59
N TYR A 612 15.99 13.81 -20.56
CA TYR A 612 15.46 14.06 -21.90
C TYR A 612 16.36 13.46 -22.97
N CYS A 613 15.76 12.81 -23.96
CA CYS A 613 16.46 12.13 -25.07
C CYS A 613 16.08 12.76 -26.41
N GLY A 614 17.00 12.78 -27.39
CA GLY A 614 16.67 13.28 -28.72
C GLY A 614 17.66 12.89 -29.82
N ASN A 615 17.18 12.81 -31.05
CA ASN A 615 18.05 12.58 -32.22
C ASN A 615 18.55 13.88 -32.87
N SER A 616 17.96 15.01 -32.47
CA SER A 616 18.34 16.38 -32.83
C SER A 616 18.13 17.28 -31.60
N LEU A 617 19.01 18.24 -31.41
CA LEU A 617 18.79 19.39 -30.54
C LEU A 617 17.97 20.44 -31.31
N ASP A 618 16.99 21.07 -30.66
CA ASP A 618 16.20 22.13 -31.29
C ASP A 618 17.06 23.35 -31.67
N ALA A 619 16.74 23.99 -32.80
CA ALA A 619 17.50 25.11 -33.35
C ALA A 619 17.43 26.41 -32.52
N THR A 620 16.51 26.49 -31.55
CA THR A 620 16.39 27.61 -30.61
C THR A 620 16.97 27.31 -29.22
N SER A 621 17.44 26.08 -28.96
CA SER A 621 18.25 25.78 -27.78
C SER A 621 19.65 26.37 -27.96
N THR A 622 20.12 27.10 -26.96
CA THR A 622 21.41 27.81 -26.99
C THR A 622 22.35 27.34 -25.87
N LEU A 623 23.66 27.39 -26.12
CA LEU A 623 24.67 27.12 -25.10
C LEU A 623 24.62 28.21 -24.01
N ALA A 624 24.34 27.80 -22.77
CA ALA A 624 24.34 28.65 -21.59
C ALA A 624 25.73 28.71 -20.93
N ALA A 625 25.88 29.50 -19.86
CA ALA A 625 27.07 29.42 -19.03
C ALA A 625 27.11 28.07 -18.30
N ILE A 626 28.29 27.45 -18.20
CA ILE A 626 28.41 26.09 -17.62
C ILE A 626 27.99 26.03 -16.14
N GLY A 627 28.07 27.15 -15.42
CA GLY A 627 27.59 27.28 -14.04
C GLY A 627 26.07 27.41 -13.89
N ASP A 628 25.31 27.58 -14.98
CA ASP A 628 23.85 27.58 -14.91
C ASP A 628 23.33 26.16 -14.56
N CYS A 629 23.98 25.10 -15.07
CA CYS A 629 23.69 23.70 -14.78
C CYS A 629 24.27 23.30 -13.41
N SER A 630 23.64 23.82 -12.36
CA SER A 630 24.14 23.84 -10.98
C SER A 630 23.52 22.80 -10.04
N PHE A 631 22.48 22.08 -10.48
CA PHE A 631 21.81 21.08 -9.65
C PHE A 631 22.65 19.80 -9.63
N THR A 632 22.80 19.19 -8.44
CA THR A 632 23.43 17.87 -8.31
C THR A 632 22.48 16.76 -8.72
N CYS A 633 23.02 15.64 -9.20
CA CYS A 633 22.25 14.43 -9.45
C CYS A 633 21.81 13.81 -8.10
N PRO A 634 20.51 13.54 -7.85
CA PRO A 634 20.05 12.99 -6.57
C PRO A 634 20.57 11.58 -6.30
N GLY A 635 20.91 10.80 -7.34
CA GLY A 635 21.63 9.53 -7.21
C GLY A 635 23.17 9.63 -7.20
N SER A 636 23.76 10.82 -7.42
CA SER A 636 25.22 11.03 -7.46
C SER A 636 25.60 12.46 -7.10
N SER A 637 25.90 12.71 -5.81
CA SER A 637 26.28 14.04 -5.29
C SER A 637 27.64 14.57 -5.79
N THR A 638 28.32 13.83 -6.65
CA THR A 638 29.59 14.21 -7.30
C THR A 638 29.40 14.73 -8.73
N GLU A 639 28.16 14.77 -9.24
CA GLU A 639 27.85 15.05 -10.64
C GLU A 639 26.71 16.07 -10.78
N TYR A 640 26.71 16.85 -11.87
CA TYR A 640 25.65 17.80 -12.20
C TYR A 640 24.57 17.17 -13.09
N CYS A 641 23.32 17.56 -12.84
CA CYS A 641 22.12 17.10 -13.55
C CYS A 641 21.25 18.31 -13.95
N GLY A 642 21.87 19.31 -14.59
CA GLY A 642 21.18 20.48 -15.16
C GLY A 642 20.78 21.55 -14.13
N ALA A 643 19.72 22.29 -14.43
CA ALA A 643 18.96 23.16 -13.53
C ALA A 643 17.62 23.52 -14.21
N GLY A 644 16.80 24.41 -13.65
CA GLY A 644 15.54 24.84 -14.30
C GLY A 644 15.77 25.57 -15.63
N ASN A 645 15.14 25.09 -16.71
CA ASN A 645 15.35 25.50 -18.10
C ASN A 645 16.82 25.35 -18.57
N ARG A 646 17.52 24.33 -18.05
CA ARG A 646 18.96 24.06 -18.27
C ARG A 646 19.28 22.57 -18.30
N LEU A 647 19.62 22.05 -19.49
CA LEU A 647 20.03 20.67 -19.69
C LEU A 647 21.56 20.57 -19.59
N GLU A 648 22.07 19.73 -18.68
CA GLU A 648 23.44 19.23 -18.73
C GLU A 648 23.51 18.22 -19.89
N LEU A 649 23.98 18.66 -21.06
CA LEU A 649 23.73 18.00 -22.35
C LEU A 649 24.92 17.14 -22.81
N TYR A 650 24.60 15.95 -23.30
CA TYR A 650 25.52 14.91 -23.76
C TYR A 650 25.20 14.45 -25.18
N LYS A 651 26.23 14.08 -25.95
CA LYS A 651 26.12 13.62 -27.34
C LYS A 651 26.86 12.32 -27.59
N LEU A 652 26.25 11.42 -28.35
CA LEU A 652 26.80 10.09 -28.67
C LEU A 652 28.13 10.20 -29.44
N THR A 653 29.18 9.58 -28.90
CA THR A 653 30.55 9.67 -29.43
C THR A 653 30.81 8.53 -30.41
N SER A 654 30.95 8.83 -31.70
CA SER A 654 31.20 7.83 -32.73
C SER A 654 32.66 7.35 -32.73
N GLN A 655 32.95 6.27 -31.99
CA GLN A 655 34.25 5.59 -31.98
C GLN A 655 34.16 4.20 -32.65
N VAL A 656 34.51 4.17 -33.94
CA VAL A 656 34.95 3.01 -34.74
C VAL A 656 34.00 1.78 -34.75
N THR A 657 33.06 1.79 -35.69
CA THR A 657 32.89 0.61 -36.56
C THR A 657 33.95 0.72 -37.67
N SER A 658 34.72 -0.34 -37.93
CA SER A 658 35.70 -0.32 -39.03
C SER A 658 35.01 -0.25 -40.39
N SER A 659 35.50 0.62 -41.28
CA SER A 659 34.85 0.96 -42.54
C SER A 659 35.18 0.02 -43.69
N ILE A 660 34.14 -0.52 -44.33
CA ILE A 660 34.11 -0.80 -45.78
C ILE A 660 32.80 -0.23 -46.31
N SER A 661 32.84 0.42 -47.46
CA SER A 661 31.69 1.09 -48.09
C SER A 661 31.60 0.74 -49.57
N SER A 662 30.42 1.00 -50.16
CA SER A 662 30.14 1.08 -51.60
C SER A 662 30.18 -0.23 -52.41
N SER A 663 29.01 -0.68 -52.84
CA SER A 663 28.55 -0.40 -54.22
C SER A 663 27.07 -0.79 -54.41
N VAL A 664 26.43 -0.24 -55.46
CA VAL A 664 25.01 -0.42 -55.78
C VAL A 664 24.86 -1.10 -57.13
N ALA A 665 24.06 -2.15 -57.22
CA ALA A 665 23.49 -2.65 -58.47
C ALA A 665 22.21 -3.45 -58.23
N SER A 666 21.15 -3.15 -58.98
CA SER A 666 19.95 -4.01 -59.09
C SER A 666 20.10 -4.97 -60.26
N THR A 667 19.69 -6.23 -60.12
CA THR A 667 19.35 -7.11 -61.27
C THR A 667 18.33 -8.17 -60.83
N THR A 668 17.46 -8.57 -61.75
CA THR A 668 16.29 -9.45 -61.53
C THR A 668 16.60 -10.92 -61.86
N SER A 669 15.65 -11.81 -61.55
CA SER A 669 15.28 -13.02 -62.33
C SER A 669 15.82 -14.43 -61.93
N THR A 670 14.96 -15.13 -61.17
CA THR A 670 14.36 -16.47 -61.50
C THR A 670 15.18 -17.78 -61.57
N THR A 671 14.41 -18.89 -61.47
CA THR A 671 14.72 -20.32 -61.76
C THR A 671 15.74 -21.02 -60.86
N SER A 672 15.31 -21.87 -59.91
CA SER A 672 14.86 -23.29 -60.04
C SER A 672 16.00 -24.27 -59.62
N LYS A 673 15.78 -25.52 -59.16
CA LYS A 673 14.61 -26.41 -59.14
C LYS A 673 14.84 -27.51 -58.05
N SER A 674 13.77 -28.24 -57.67
CA SER A 674 13.66 -29.70 -57.34
C SER A 674 14.90 -30.55 -56.97
N SER A 675 14.84 -31.62 -56.14
CA SER A 675 13.80 -32.29 -55.32
C SER A 675 14.36 -33.59 -54.68
N SER A 676 13.52 -34.45 -54.07
CA SER A 676 13.75 -35.91 -53.79
C SER A 676 14.63 -36.21 -52.55
N SER A 677 14.19 -36.93 -51.49
CA SER A 677 13.76 -38.36 -51.32
C SER A 677 14.95 -39.34 -51.16
N SER A 678 14.94 -40.42 -50.36
CA SER A 678 14.05 -40.95 -49.31
C SER A 678 14.74 -42.19 -48.63
N SER A 679 14.10 -42.78 -47.62
CA SER A 679 14.23 -44.21 -47.21
C SER A 679 15.47 -44.71 -46.44
N SER A 680 15.32 -44.78 -45.12
CA SER A 680 15.54 -45.94 -44.23
C SER A 680 16.23 -47.24 -44.73
N VAL A 681 17.07 -47.85 -43.86
CA VAL A 681 17.41 -49.30 -43.86
C VAL A 681 17.31 -49.87 -42.43
N THR A 682 17.03 -51.17 -42.32
CA THR A 682 16.58 -51.93 -41.12
C THR A 682 17.67 -52.81 -40.51
N SER A 683 17.62 -53.08 -39.18
CA SER A 683 17.98 -54.42 -38.64
C SER A 683 17.48 -54.71 -37.22
N VAL A 684 17.04 -55.97 -37.03
CA VAL A 684 16.59 -56.70 -35.82
C VAL A 684 17.76 -56.98 -34.82
N ILE A 685 17.61 -57.50 -33.57
CA ILE A 685 17.03 -58.78 -33.07
C ILE A 685 16.59 -58.70 -31.57
N SER A 686 15.77 -59.68 -31.16
CA SER A 686 15.24 -60.11 -29.82
C SER A 686 16.29 -60.22 -28.65
N SER A 687 15.97 -60.55 -27.37
CA SER A 687 14.96 -61.50 -26.83
C SER A 687 14.66 -61.43 -25.29
N SER A 688 13.47 -61.94 -24.90
CA SER A 688 12.97 -62.54 -23.62
C SER A 688 13.90 -62.66 -22.37
N SER A 689 13.41 -62.52 -21.11
CA SER A 689 12.41 -63.37 -20.39
C SER A 689 11.86 -62.69 -19.11
N LYS A 690 10.62 -62.90 -18.59
CA LYS A 690 10.16 -63.91 -17.59
C LYS A 690 11.20 -64.30 -16.51
N SER A 691 10.95 -64.51 -15.20
CA SER A 691 9.78 -64.45 -14.25
C SER A 691 10.31 -64.88 -12.83
N SER A 692 9.68 -64.81 -11.64
CA SER A 692 8.54 -64.11 -10.97
C SER A 692 8.42 -64.61 -9.49
N VAL A 693 7.44 -64.15 -8.66
CA VAL A 693 6.95 -64.80 -7.38
C VAL A 693 7.91 -64.75 -6.14
N THR A 694 7.57 -64.70 -4.82
CA THR A 694 6.35 -64.38 -3.99
C THR A 694 6.68 -64.37 -2.46
N THR A 695 6.10 -63.43 -1.66
CA THR A 695 5.99 -63.35 -0.14
C THR A 695 7.30 -63.48 0.71
N THR A 696 7.38 -63.32 2.07
CA THR A 696 6.42 -63.46 3.20
C THR A 696 6.91 -62.80 4.53
N SER A 697 5.95 -62.39 5.39
CA SER A 697 5.97 -62.35 6.89
C SER A 697 6.97 -61.48 7.73
N SER A 698 6.47 -61.00 8.88
CA SER A 698 7.19 -60.27 9.97
C SER A 698 7.72 -61.19 11.10
N PRO A 699 8.59 -60.69 12.00
CA PRO A 699 8.21 -60.40 13.42
C PRO A 699 8.73 -59.02 13.92
N ILE A 700 8.19 -58.32 14.95
CA ILE A 700 8.22 -58.56 16.42
C ILE A 700 9.68 -58.65 16.97
N VAL A 701 10.14 -57.97 18.02
CA VAL A 701 9.51 -57.16 19.12
C VAL A 701 9.74 -55.63 18.93
N SER A 702 9.80 -54.66 19.87
CA SER A 702 9.90 -54.57 21.35
C SER A 702 9.27 -53.25 21.91
N SER A 703 9.40 -52.95 23.21
CA SER A 703 8.70 -51.84 23.91
C SER A 703 9.50 -51.08 24.97
N THR A 704 9.22 -49.77 25.14
CA THR A 704 9.34 -49.06 26.43
C THR A 704 8.12 -48.14 26.61
N SER A 705 7.51 -48.15 27.80
CA SER A 705 6.27 -47.44 28.12
C SER A 705 6.49 -46.26 29.07
N ASN A 706 5.61 -45.25 29.03
CA ASN A 706 5.23 -44.49 30.23
C ASN A 706 3.77 -44.03 30.15
N SER A 707 3.14 -43.89 31.32
CA SER A 707 1.68 -43.85 31.47
C SER A 707 1.09 -42.44 31.62
N VAL A 708 -0.15 -42.25 31.14
CA VAL A 708 -1.05 -41.15 31.55
C VAL A 708 -2.39 -41.78 31.97
N SER A 709 -2.94 -41.33 33.09
CA SER A 709 -4.09 -41.97 33.76
C SER A 709 -5.44 -41.65 33.10
N SER A 710 -6.32 -42.65 33.07
CA SER A 710 -7.73 -42.48 32.70
C SER A 710 -8.58 -41.96 33.87
N SER A 711 -9.65 -41.21 33.57
CA SER A 711 -10.80 -41.00 34.46
C SER A 711 -12.06 -41.60 33.83
N ALA A 712 -13.07 -41.91 34.65
CA ALA A 712 -14.18 -42.77 34.26
C ALA A 712 -15.30 -42.03 33.49
N SER A 713 -15.96 -42.75 32.58
CA SER A 713 -17.16 -42.29 31.86
C SER A 713 -18.35 -42.11 32.81
N ALA A 714 -19.02 -40.97 32.69
CA ALA A 714 -20.38 -40.80 33.14
C ALA A 714 -21.36 -41.33 32.08
N THR A 715 -22.50 -41.86 32.52
CA THR A 715 -23.59 -42.27 31.61
C THR A 715 -24.16 -41.03 30.90
N PRO A 716 -24.31 -41.03 29.56
CA PRO A 716 -24.83 -39.86 28.85
C PRO A 716 -26.28 -39.57 29.23
N SER A 717 -26.55 -38.31 29.58
CA SER A 717 -27.91 -37.77 29.72
C SER A 717 -28.40 -37.26 28.37
N LEU A 718 -29.71 -37.37 28.10
CA LEU A 718 -30.34 -36.79 26.92
C LEU A 718 -30.09 -35.26 26.87
N HIS A 719 -29.52 -34.79 25.77
CA HIS A 719 -29.04 -33.42 25.61
C HIS A 719 -29.18 -32.92 24.16
N ILE A 720 -29.05 -31.61 23.99
CA ILE A 720 -28.84 -30.99 22.67
C ILE A 720 -27.34 -31.09 22.36
N VAL A 721 -26.99 -31.68 21.22
CA VAL A 721 -25.60 -31.68 20.73
C VAL A 721 -25.25 -30.24 20.37
N PRO A 722 -24.26 -29.57 21.01
CA PRO A 722 -24.00 -28.15 20.77
C PRO A 722 -23.30 -27.90 19.43
N SER A 723 -22.54 -28.88 18.94
CA SER A 723 -21.89 -28.84 17.63
C SER A 723 -21.53 -30.26 17.16
N ALA A 724 -21.57 -30.46 15.84
CA ALA A 724 -21.23 -31.71 15.19
C ALA A 724 -20.51 -31.43 13.85
N GLY A 725 -19.33 -32.03 13.66
CA GLY A 725 -18.49 -31.77 12.48
C GLY A 725 -18.16 -30.29 12.31
N LEU A 726 -18.60 -29.69 11.19
CA LEU A 726 -18.45 -28.25 10.90
C LEU A 726 -19.67 -27.42 11.29
N TYR A 727 -20.69 -27.96 11.96
CA TYR A 727 -21.94 -27.25 12.24
C TYR A 727 -22.19 -27.06 13.73
N ASN A 728 -22.70 -25.89 14.10
CA ASN A 728 -23.11 -25.55 15.47
C ASN A 728 -24.64 -25.55 15.59
N TYR A 729 -25.17 -25.94 16.74
CA TYR A 729 -26.61 -25.82 17.02
C TYR A 729 -27.03 -24.35 17.02
N MET A 730 -28.06 -24.04 16.24
CA MET A 730 -28.58 -22.68 16.07
C MET A 730 -29.92 -22.48 16.79
N GLY A 731 -30.64 -23.56 17.10
CA GLY A 731 -31.93 -23.54 17.78
C GLY A 731 -32.93 -24.53 17.21
N CYS A 732 -34.07 -24.65 17.89
CA CYS A 732 -35.25 -25.30 17.34
C CYS A 732 -35.99 -24.35 16.39
N PHE A 733 -36.45 -24.84 15.24
CA PHE A 733 -37.19 -24.04 14.25
C PHE A 733 -38.50 -24.71 13.84
N THR A 734 -39.51 -23.91 13.52
CA THR A 734 -40.77 -24.40 12.95
C THR A 734 -40.58 -24.82 11.49
N GLU A 735 -41.53 -25.58 10.98
CA GLU A 735 -41.74 -25.65 9.53
C GLU A 735 -42.16 -24.30 8.92
N GLY A 736 -42.01 -24.18 7.60
CA GLY A 736 -42.39 -22.99 6.84
C GLY A 736 -43.89 -22.91 6.54
N ASN A 737 -44.34 -21.78 5.98
CA ASN A 737 -45.74 -21.54 5.65
C ASN A 737 -46.18 -22.39 4.43
N SER A 738 -46.59 -23.63 4.68
CA SER A 738 -46.89 -24.66 3.65
C SER A 738 -45.70 -25.03 2.77
N VAL A 739 -44.47 -24.83 3.25
CA VAL A 739 -43.20 -25.18 2.58
C VAL A 739 -42.21 -25.74 3.60
N ARG A 740 -41.29 -26.61 3.18
CA ARG A 740 -40.23 -27.12 4.07
C ARG A 740 -39.33 -25.96 4.55
N ALA A 741 -39.02 -25.93 5.84
CA ALA A 741 -38.08 -24.98 6.44
C ALA A 741 -36.68 -25.13 5.84
N LEU A 742 -36.24 -26.36 5.57
CA LEU A 742 -35.01 -26.67 4.84
C LEU A 742 -35.37 -27.62 3.68
N GLY A 743 -35.37 -27.09 2.45
CA GLY A 743 -36.01 -27.76 1.30
C GLY A 743 -35.11 -28.13 0.11
N ALA A 744 -33.78 -28.06 0.24
CA ALA A 744 -32.87 -28.28 -0.90
C ALA A 744 -32.41 -29.74 -1.07
N ALA A 745 -32.27 -30.49 0.02
CA ALA A 745 -32.03 -31.93 0.02
C ALA A 745 -32.60 -32.59 1.29
N SER A 746 -32.80 -33.91 1.25
CA SER A 746 -33.34 -34.69 2.36
C SER A 746 -32.75 -36.09 2.42
N TYR A 747 -32.31 -36.51 3.61
CA TYR A 747 -31.68 -37.81 3.87
C TYR A 747 -32.37 -38.49 5.06
N PRO A 748 -33.40 -39.33 4.85
CA PRO A 748 -34.00 -40.13 5.92
C PRO A 748 -33.13 -41.34 6.26
N SER A 749 -32.95 -41.63 7.54
CA SER A 749 -32.19 -42.78 8.04
C SER A 749 -32.78 -43.36 9.32
N ASP A 750 -32.98 -44.68 9.33
CA ASP A 750 -33.43 -45.44 10.50
C ASP A 750 -32.41 -45.46 11.65
N THR A 751 -31.16 -45.04 11.38
CA THR A 751 -30.08 -44.91 12.38
C THR A 751 -29.51 -43.48 12.43
N ASN A 752 -30.34 -42.47 12.16
CA ASN A 752 -29.95 -41.06 12.16
C ASN A 752 -29.44 -40.59 13.54
N THR A 753 -28.26 -39.99 13.59
CA THR A 753 -27.73 -39.14 14.68
C THR A 753 -27.47 -37.73 14.14
N ILE A 754 -27.22 -36.75 15.01
CA ILE A 754 -26.90 -35.39 14.58
C ILE A 754 -25.65 -35.36 13.68
N GLU A 755 -24.60 -36.12 14.03
CA GLU A 755 -23.35 -36.21 13.24
C GLU A 755 -23.63 -36.76 11.83
N SER A 756 -24.47 -37.78 11.72
CA SER A 756 -24.83 -38.37 10.44
C SER A 756 -25.64 -37.39 9.58
N CYS A 757 -26.50 -36.59 10.21
CA CYS A 757 -27.31 -35.58 9.53
C CYS A 757 -26.45 -34.43 9.01
N VAL A 758 -25.62 -33.79 9.86
CA VAL A 758 -24.75 -32.69 9.43
C VAL A 758 -23.69 -33.12 8.41
N ALA A 759 -23.25 -34.38 8.47
CA ALA A 759 -22.35 -34.96 7.47
C ALA A 759 -23.06 -35.13 6.11
N ALA A 760 -24.28 -35.70 6.09
CA ALA A 760 -25.07 -35.85 4.86
C ALA A 760 -25.48 -34.49 4.26
N CYS A 761 -25.74 -33.48 5.08
CA CYS A 761 -26.00 -32.12 4.64
C CYS A 761 -24.73 -31.33 4.24
N SER A 762 -23.51 -31.87 4.31
CA SER A 762 -22.37 -31.20 3.69
C SER A 762 -22.53 -31.17 2.16
N PRO A 763 -22.46 -30.01 1.46
CA PRO A 763 -21.87 -28.75 1.89
C PRO A 763 -22.86 -27.61 2.22
N TYR A 764 -24.17 -27.89 2.37
CA TYR A 764 -25.23 -26.90 2.62
C TYR A 764 -24.97 -26.03 3.87
N MET A 765 -25.55 -24.82 3.94
CA MET A 765 -25.34 -23.93 5.10
C MET A 765 -26.10 -24.38 6.35
N TYR A 766 -27.25 -25.02 6.17
CA TYR A 766 -28.13 -25.47 7.25
C TYR A 766 -28.44 -26.96 7.11
N ALA A 767 -28.39 -27.65 8.25
CA ALA A 767 -28.80 -29.04 8.42
C ALA A 767 -29.80 -29.10 9.57
N GLY A 768 -30.98 -29.69 9.36
CA GLY A 768 -32.04 -29.78 10.36
C GLY A 768 -32.50 -31.21 10.53
N ALA A 769 -32.37 -31.74 11.74
CA ALA A 769 -32.93 -33.04 12.07
C ALA A 769 -34.42 -32.88 12.43
N GLU A 770 -35.30 -33.64 11.78
CA GLU A 770 -36.73 -33.71 12.06
C GLU A 770 -37.16 -35.15 12.38
N TYR A 771 -38.21 -35.31 13.19
CA TYR A 771 -38.91 -36.56 13.43
C TYR A 771 -37.99 -37.74 13.84
N GLY A 772 -36.89 -37.45 14.55
CA GLY A 772 -35.89 -38.42 15.00
C GLY A 772 -35.01 -39.02 13.90
N ARG A 773 -35.52 -39.12 12.67
CA ARG A 773 -34.98 -39.98 11.59
C ARG A 773 -34.71 -39.24 10.28
N GLU A 774 -35.22 -38.02 10.12
CA GLU A 774 -35.10 -37.26 8.88
C GLU A 774 -34.04 -36.18 9.03
N CYS A 775 -33.22 -36.01 8.01
CA CYS A 775 -32.29 -34.90 7.90
C CYS A 775 -32.64 -34.04 6.69
N TRP A 776 -32.80 -32.73 6.90
CA TRP A 776 -33.22 -31.75 5.89
C TRP A 776 -32.16 -30.68 5.71
N CYS A 777 -31.77 -30.39 4.47
CA CYS A 777 -30.65 -29.51 4.16
C CYS A 777 -31.08 -28.31 3.30
N ALA A 778 -30.49 -27.13 3.53
CA ALA A 778 -30.65 -25.98 2.64
C ALA A 778 -29.53 -24.93 2.75
N TYR A 779 -29.47 -24.03 1.77
CA TYR A 779 -28.64 -22.82 1.81
C TYR A 779 -29.38 -21.63 2.45
N SER A 780 -30.69 -21.74 2.64
CA SER A 780 -31.57 -20.71 3.25
C SER A 780 -32.85 -21.35 3.79
N PHE A 781 -33.57 -20.62 4.65
CA PHE A 781 -34.85 -21.08 5.19
C PHE A 781 -36.03 -20.86 4.23
N GLY A 782 -36.97 -21.81 4.23
CA GLY A 782 -38.29 -21.67 3.62
C GLY A 782 -39.12 -20.57 4.29
N ALA A 783 -39.86 -19.82 3.49
CA ALA A 783 -40.60 -18.64 3.95
C ALA A 783 -41.61 -18.98 5.07
N GLY A 784 -41.52 -18.26 6.19
CA GLY A 784 -42.38 -18.48 7.36
C GLY A 784 -41.79 -19.41 8.44
N SER A 785 -40.65 -20.06 8.19
CA SER A 785 -39.88 -20.73 9.25
C SER A 785 -39.43 -19.70 10.29
N VAL A 786 -39.67 -19.97 11.57
CA VAL A 786 -39.26 -19.11 12.70
C VAL A 786 -38.66 -19.94 13.82
N ALA A 787 -37.86 -19.31 14.67
CA ALA A 787 -37.31 -19.96 15.86
C ALA A 787 -38.44 -20.35 16.85
N ALA A 788 -38.31 -21.53 17.43
CA ALA A 788 -39.18 -22.10 18.45
C ALA A 788 -38.38 -22.34 19.75
N PRO A 789 -39.03 -22.49 20.92
CA PRO A 789 -38.34 -22.91 22.14
C PRO A 789 -37.65 -24.26 21.94
N ASP A 790 -36.44 -24.45 22.48
CA ASP A 790 -35.71 -25.72 22.30
C ASP A 790 -36.46 -26.95 22.84
N SER A 791 -37.35 -26.76 23.82
CA SER A 791 -38.27 -27.79 24.33
C SER A 791 -39.25 -28.35 23.28
N ASP A 792 -39.53 -27.61 22.21
CA ASP A 792 -40.38 -28.08 21.11
C ASP A 792 -39.67 -29.16 20.28
N CYS A 793 -38.33 -29.18 20.25
CA CYS A 793 -37.51 -30.17 19.54
C CYS A 793 -37.16 -31.35 20.46
N SER A 794 -38.18 -31.98 21.05
CA SER A 794 -38.06 -32.95 22.14
C SER A 794 -38.04 -34.43 21.72
N MET A 795 -37.96 -34.75 20.42
CA MET A 795 -37.85 -36.12 19.93
C MET A 795 -36.39 -36.56 19.86
N THR A 796 -36.09 -37.78 20.30
CA THR A 796 -34.72 -38.34 20.27
C THR A 796 -34.31 -38.83 18.89
N CYS A 797 -33.02 -38.77 18.58
CA CYS A 797 -32.45 -39.32 17.35
C CYS A 797 -32.61 -40.86 17.25
N ALA A 798 -32.98 -41.36 16.07
CA ALA A 798 -33.27 -42.79 15.86
C ALA A 798 -32.04 -43.70 16.04
N GLY A 799 -30.85 -43.19 15.70
CA GLY A 799 -29.56 -43.83 15.96
C GLY A 799 -28.95 -43.51 17.33
N ASN A 800 -29.43 -42.48 18.03
CA ASN A 800 -28.91 -42.11 19.35
C ASN A 800 -30.01 -41.54 20.29
N GLN A 801 -30.45 -42.36 21.25
CA GLN A 801 -31.46 -41.98 22.25
C GLN A 801 -31.01 -40.90 23.26
N TYR A 802 -29.76 -40.43 23.20
CA TYR A 802 -29.20 -39.41 24.08
C TYR A 802 -29.11 -38.01 23.44
N GLU A 803 -29.64 -37.84 22.23
CA GLU A 803 -29.58 -36.62 21.42
C GLU A 803 -30.97 -36.24 20.91
N TYR A 804 -31.25 -34.94 20.78
CA TYR A 804 -32.49 -34.43 20.19
C TYR A 804 -32.38 -34.24 18.67
N CYS A 805 -33.34 -34.79 17.93
CA CYS A 805 -33.49 -34.71 16.47
C CYS A 805 -34.89 -34.15 16.10
N GLY A 806 -35.16 -32.91 16.51
CA GLY A 806 -36.38 -32.19 16.22
C GLY A 806 -37.62 -32.73 16.93
N ALA A 807 -38.79 -32.52 16.33
CA ALA A 807 -40.06 -33.18 16.60
C ALA A 807 -40.96 -33.06 15.35
N GLY A 808 -42.28 -33.30 15.44
CA GLY A 808 -43.16 -33.13 14.28
C GLY A 808 -43.41 -31.64 13.95
N ASN A 809 -43.04 -31.20 12.74
CA ASN A 809 -43.02 -29.79 12.31
C ASN A 809 -42.04 -28.92 13.14
N ARG A 810 -40.93 -29.53 13.58
CA ARG A 810 -39.89 -28.92 14.41
C ARG A 810 -38.51 -29.50 14.06
N LEU A 811 -37.59 -28.65 13.63
CA LEU A 811 -36.24 -29.06 13.25
C LEU A 811 -35.25 -28.60 14.31
N SER A 812 -34.40 -29.52 14.79
CA SER A 812 -33.17 -29.16 15.50
C SER A 812 -32.18 -28.69 14.44
N VAL A 813 -32.01 -27.37 14.26
CA VAL A 813 -31.22 -26.81 13.16
C VAL A 813 -29.79 -26.49 13.59
N TYR A 814 -28.88 -26.88 12.72
CA TYR A 814 -27.44 -26.72 12.81
C TYR A 814 -26.97 -25.85 11.65
N ILE A 815 -26.17 -24.81 11.93
CA ILE A 815 -25.58 -23.90 10.94
C ILE A 815 -24.10 -24.21 10.74
N ARG A 816 -23.65 -24.23 9.48
CA ARG A 816 -22.27 -24.53 9.11
C ARG A 816 -21.36 -23.36 9.47
N ASN A 817 -20.39 -23.62 10.34
CA ASN A 817 -19.46 -22.63 10.84
C ASN A 817 -18.30 -22.43 9.85
N GLY A 818 -17.98 -21.17 9.53
CA GLY A 818 -16.59 -20.79 9.26
C GLY A 818 -15.73 -21.16 10.46
N THR A 819 -14.48 -21.59 10.25
CA THR A 819 -13.72 -22.30 11.28
C THR A 819 -13.52 -21.49 12.57
N ALA A 820 -13.79 -22.15 13.70
CA ALA A 820 -14.09 -21.47 14.96
C ALA A 820 -12.88 -20.79 15.64
N SER A 821 -13.16 -19.69 16.33
CA SER A 821 -12.26 -19.11 17.33
C SER A 821 -12.58 -19.63 18.74
N LYS A 822 -11.55 -19.69 19.59
CA LYS A 822 -11.53 -20.41 20.87
C LYS A 822 -11.74 -19.47 22.06
N VAL A 823 -12.81 -19.67 22.84
CA VAL A 823 -12.97 -19.07 24.18
C VAL A 823 -13.41 -20.13 25.18
N SER A 824 -12.72 -20.22 26.31
CA SER A 824 -13.06 -21.11 27.42
C SER A 824 -14.07 -20.46 28.38
N SER A 825 -14.95 -21.28 28.96
CA SER A 825 -15.93 -20.84 29.97
C SER A 825 -15.30 -20.38 31.29
N SER A 826 -15.89 -19.36 31.91
CA SER A 826 -15.79 -19.11 33.35
C SER A 826 -17.19 -19.05 33.96
N SER A 827 -17.44 -19.90 34.96
CA SER A 827 -18.75 -20.04 35.61
C SER A 827 -18.69 -19.58 37.06
N SER A 828 -19.59 -18.67 37.46
CA SER A 828 -19.83 -18.33 38.85
C SER A 828 -21.33 -18.33 39.14
N SER A 829 -21.74 -19.16 40.10
CA SER A 829 -23.15 -19.44 40.41
C SER A 829 -23.59 -18.81 41.72
N SER A 830 -24.74 -18.14 41.73
CA SER A 830 -25.45 -17.76 42.95
C SER A 830 -26.96 -17.87 42.74
N SER A 831 -27.63 -18.59 43.64
CA SER A 831 -29.06 -18.94 43.55
C SER A 831 -29.83 -18.38 44.75
N THR A 832 -31.06 -17.93 44.54
CA THR A 832 -32.18 -17.90 45.52
C THR A 832 -33.48 -17.46 44.82
N PRO A 833 -34.69 -17.77 45.35
CA PRO A 833 -35.93 -17.83 44.54
C PRO A 833 -37.05 -16.86 44.97
N ILE A 834 -38.29 -17.10 44.50
CA ILE A 834 -39.60 -16.48 44.86
C ILE A 834 -39.91 -15.22 44.02
N SER A 835 -41.11 -14.98 43.43
CA SER A 835 -42.41 -15.70 43.44
C SER A 835 -43.15 -15.64 42.08
N ALA A 836 -44.34 -16.27 41.99
CA ALA A 836 -45.16 -16.35 40.76
C ALA A 836 -46.46 -15.52 40.79
N SER A 837 -46.85 -14.97 39.63
CA SER A 837 -48.25 -14.65 39.20
C SER A 837 -48.22 -13.95 37.82
N SER A 838 -49.21 -14.00 36.92
CA SER A 838 -50.24 -15.00 36.54
C SER A 838 -51.01 -14.47 35.30
N THR A 839 -51.89 -15.29 34.70
CA THR A 839 -53.10 -14.86 33.94
C THR A 839 -52.95 -14.32 32.50
N VAL A 840 -52.98 -15.26 31.54
CA VAL A 840 -54.00 -15.39 30.47
C VAL A 840 -54.58 -14.12 29.81
N SER A 841 -54.48 -14.05 28.47
CA SER A 841 -55.63 -13.74 27.60
C SER A 841 -55.44 -14.26 26.17
N THR A 842 -56.23 -15.27 25.79
CA THR A 842 -56.33 -15.79 24.43
C THR A 842 -57.36 -15.02 23.59
N LYS A 843 -57.08 -14.77 22.31
CA LYS A 843 -58.15 -14.79 21.30
C LYS A 843 -57.63 -15.06 19.88
N SER A 844 -57.95 -16.25 19.36
CA SER A 844 -57.84 -16.57 17.94
C SER A 844 -59.03 -15.97 17.16
N SER A 845 -58.81 -15.63 15.89
CA SER A 845 -59.87 -15.40 14.90
C SER A 845 -59.39 -15.87 13.52
N SER A 846 -59.85 -17.04 13.10
CA SER A 846 -59.58 -17.65 11.79
C SER A 846 -60.62 -17.22 10.75
N ILE A 847 -60.19 -17.04 9.48
CA ILE A 847 -60.95 -17.18 8.21
C ILE A 847 -59.85 -17.16 7.13
N SER A 848 -59.50 -18.27 6.45
CA SER A 848 -60.26 -18.98 5.41
C SER A 848 -60.56 -18.09 4.19
N SER A 849 -59.57 -17.82 3.33
CA SER A 849 -59.22 -18.65 2.16
C SER A 849 -60.36 -18.84 1.14
N THR A 850 -60.16 -18.33 -0.07
CA THR A 850 -60.83 -18.80 -1.30
C THR A 850 -59.87 -18.57 -2.46
N SER A 851 -59.75 -19.55 -3.35
CA SER A 851 -58.69 -19.62 -4.37
C SER A 851 -59.24 -19.65 -5.80
N SER A 852 -58.48 -19.08 -6.73
CA SER A 852 -58.57 -19.19 -8.20
C SER A 852 -57.25 -18.58 -8.72
N GLN A 853 -56.35 -19.25 -9.45
CA GLN A 853 -56.49 -20.02 -10.71
C GLN A 853 -57.26 -19.20 -11.78
N SER A 854 -56.77 -18.88 -12.98
CA SER A 854 -55.47 -19.11 -13.66
C SER A 854 -55.38 -18.06 -14.82
N SER A 855 -54.52 -18.04 -15.85
CA SER A 855 -53.51 -18.97 -16.39
C SER A 855 -52.58 -18.26 -17.42
N THR A 856 -51.35 -18.78 -17.59
CA THR A 856 -50.56 -18.90 -18.86
C THR A 856 -50.22 -17.68 -19.75
N LEU A 857 -48.90 -17.52 -20.02
CA LEU A 857 -48.20 -17.31 -21.32
C LEU A 857 -48.65 -16.20 -22.31
N SER A 858 -47.80 -15.65 -23.22
CA SER A 858 -46.33 -15.49 -23.35
C SER A 858 -46.02 -14.72 -24.65
N THR A 859 -44.84 -14.08 -24.76
CA THR A 859 -44.24 -13.53 -26.01
C THR A 859 -45.03 -12.38 -26.69
N SER A 860 -44.48 -11.50 -27.53
CA SER A 860 -43.29 -11.57 -28.42
C SER A 860 -42.50 -10.25 -28.51
N SER A 861 -41.32 -10.28 -29.14
CA SER A 861 -40.39 -9.14 -29.31
C SER A 861 -40.30 -8.62 -30.76
N SER A 862 -40.13 -7.30 -30.95
CA SER A 862 -39.50 -6.61 -32.12
C SER A 862 -39.68 -5.07 -31.97
N LYS A 863 -38.68 -4.19 -32.14
CA LYS A 863 -37.90 -3.79 -33.35
C LYS A 863 -38.79 -3.14 -34.43
N SER A 864 -38.50 -1.94 -35.01
CA SER A 864 -37.39 -0.97 -34.85
C SER A 864 -37.76 0.42 -35.43
N SER A 865 -36.82 1.38 -35.33
CA SER A 865 -36.51 2.43 -36.34
C SER A 865 -37.14 3.85 -36.27
N SER A 866 -36.23 4.78 -36.00
CA SER A 866 -36.18 6.23 -36.32
C SER A 866 -36.80 6.72 -37.65
N SER A 867 -37.32 7.95 -37.64
CA SER A 867 -37.02 8.96 -38.68
C SER A 867 -37.14 10.40 -38.16
N THR A 868 -36.25 11.29 -38.60
CA THR A 868 -36.18 12.73 -38.25
C THR A 868 -37.07 13.62 -39.11
N LEU A 869 -37.34 14.86 -38.65
CA LEU A 869 -37.48 16.05 -39.50
C LEU A 869 -37.38 17.35 -38.67
N SER A 870 -36.92 18.45 -39.29
CA SER A 870 -36.52 19.69 -38.59
C SER A 870 -36.92 20.96 -39.34
N THR A 871 -37.50 21.94 -38.63
CA THR A 871 -37.75 23.35 -39.07
C THR A 871 -38.11 24.20 -37.83
N SER A 872 -37.81 25.50 -37.69
CA SER A 872 -36.82 26.41 -38.33
C SER A 872 -36.98 27.84 -37.75
N SER A 873 -35.88 28.62 -37.61
CA SER A 873 -35.88 30.10 -37.47
C SER A 873 -36.45 30.70 -36.15
N SER A 874 -36.10 31.90 -35.66
CA SER A 874 -35.04 32.90 -36.01
C SER A 874 -34.79 33.93 -34.87
N LYS A 875 -33.77 34.80 -35.08
CA LYS A 875 -33.28 35.98 -34.30
C LYS A 875 -34.42 36.97 -33.86
N SER A 876 -34.29 37.94 -32.93
CA SER A 876 -33.13 38.83 -32.62
C SER A 876 -33.25 39.66 -31.30
N SER A 877 -32.09 39.89 -30.63
CA SER A 877 -31.55 41.14 -30.00
C SER A 877 -32.38 42.24 -29.26
N SER A 878 -31.80 42.74 -28.13
CA SER A 878 -31.76 44.13 -27.56
C SER A 878 -33.05 44.84 -27.05
N SER A 879 -33.04 45.82 -26.11
CA SER A 879 -32.14 46.20 -24.99
C SER A 879 -32.74 47.31 -24.08
N SER A 880 -32.21 47.49 -22.85
CA SER A 880 -32.08 48.76 -22.05
C SER A 880 -33.30 49.64 -21.60
N SER A 881 -33.56 49.66 -20.27
CA SER A 881 -33.90 50.82 -19.35
C SER A 881 -35.10 51.78 -19.64
N VAL A 882 -35.67 52.61 -18.73
CA VAL A 882 -35.32 53.16 -17.38
C VAL A 882 -36.59 53.57 -16.55
N SER A 883 -36.48 53.64 -15.20
CA SER A 883 -37.27 54.48 -14.22
C SER A 883 -38.82 54.32 -14.13
N SER A 884 -39.57 54.69 -13.06
CA SER A 884 -39.42 55.64 -11.93
C SER A 884 -40.33 55.20 -10.72
N THR A 885 -39.97 55.36 -9.42
CA THR A 885 -40.25 56.52 -8.50
C THR A 885 -41.73 56.64 -8.03
N SER A 886 -42.14 56.78 -6.75
CA SER A 886 -41.47 56.80 -5.41
C SER A 886 -42.47 56.84 -4.21
N SER A 887 -41.94 57.07 -2.98
CA SER A 887 -42.58 57.72 -1.78
C SER A 887 -43.18 56.77 -0.71
N SER A 888 -43.17 57.03 0.61
CA SER A 888 -42.60 58.09 1.51
C SER A 888 -42.96 57.75 2.98
N SER A 889 -42.32 58.11 4.10
CA SER A 889 -41.02 58.71 4.53
C SER A 889 -40.83 58.30 6.05
N GLN A 890 -40.23 58.96 7.06
CA GLN A 890 -39.53 60.24 7.35
C GLN A 890 -38.78 60.03 8.73
N SER A 891 -37.47 60.32 8.90
CA SER A 891 -36.85 61.50 9.60
C SER A 891 -37.03 61.57 11.15
N SER A 892 -36.20 62.23 12.00
CA SER A 892 -35.14 63.25 11.76
C SER A 892 -34.13 63.44 12.92
N THR A 893 -32.85 63.75 12.60
CA THR A 893 -31.86 64.70 13.25
C THR A 893 -31.57 64.64 14.78
N LEU A 894 -30.45 65.13 15.38
CA LEU A 894 -29.59 66.32 15.15
C LEU A 894 -28.18 66.17 15.85
N SER A 895 -27.31 67.20 15.77
CA SER A 895 -25.87 67.18 16.19
C SER A 895 -25.55 67.92 17.52
N THR A 896 -24.29 67.87 18.03
CA THR A 896 -23.32 69.03 18.17
C THR A 896 -22.19 68.84 19.25
N SER A 897 -20.91 69.10 18.85
CA SER A 897 -19.70 69.57 19.61
C SER A 897 -19.16 68.97 20.94
N SER A 898 -17.81 68.80 21.05
CA SER A 898 -16.93 69.54 22.01
C SER A 898 -15.39 69.29 21.91
N SER A 899 -14.62 70.39 21.87
CA SER A 899 -13.23 70.69 22.35
C SER A 899 -12.00 69.73 22.33
N LYS A 900 -10.89 70.31 21.81
CA LYS A 900 -9.42 70.08 22.02
C LYS A 900 -8.92 70.47 23.45
N ALA A 901 -7.68 70.26 23.93
CA ALA A 901 -6.48 69.43 23.63
C ALA A 901 -5.35 69.66 24.69
N SER A 902 -4.20 68.96 24.58
CA SER A 902 -2.88 69.17 25.28
C SER A 902 -2.81 68.81 26.78
N SER A 903 -1.67 68.39 27.39
CA SER A 903 -0.35 67.83 26.98
C SER A 903 0.35 67.28 28.28
N SER A 904 1.64 66.93 28.48
CA SER A 904 2.95 66.91 27.76
C SER A 904 4.02 66.14 28.61
N SER A 905 5.25 65.96 28.09
CA SER A 905 6.55 65.74 28.82
C SER A 905 6.83 64.39 29.57
N SER A 906 8.06 63.84 29.64
CA SER A 906 9.36 64.17 28.98
C SER A 906 10.53 63.19 29.28
N VAL A 907 11.47 63.05 28.31
CA VAL A 907 12.96 62.74 28.38
C VAL A 907 13.51 61.45 29.06
N SER A 908 14.76 60.97 28.82
CA SER A 908 15.68 60.85 27.64
C SER A 908 17.01 60.14 28.04
N SER A 909 17.83 59.72 27.04
CA SER A 909 19.31 59.48 27.06
C SER A 909 19.90 58.27 27.84
N THR A 910 21.14 57.78 27.63
CA THR A 910 22.04 57.66 26.43
C THR A 910 23.20 56.67 26.72
N SER A 911 23.53 55.79 25.75
CA SER A 911 24.77 55.04 25.41
C SER A 911 25.92 54.66 26.39
N SER A 912 26.56 53.52 26.06
CA SER A 912 28.03 53.26 26.07
C SER A 912 28.74 52.43 27.18
N SER A 913 28.85 51.12 26.92
CA SER A 913 30.13 50.38 26.71
C SER A 913 31.00 49.80 27.85
N LYS A 914 31.65 48.66 27.50
CA LYS A 914 32.95 48.07 27.94
C LYS A 914 33.02 46.86 28.92
N PHE A 915 33.26 45.70 28.28
CA PHE A 915 34.37 44.73 28.52
C PHE A 915 34.45 43.83 29.77
N VAL A 916 35.28 42.77 29.61
CA VAL A 916 35.88 41.83 30.59
C VAL A 916 35.17 40.47 30.80
N THR A 917 35.57 39.52 29.94
CA THR A 917 36.08 38.17 30.29
C THR A 917 35.18 37.11 30.96
N SER A 918 34.86 36.08 30.16
CA SER A 918 34.91 34.63 30.43
C SER A 918 35.09 34.08 31.86
N THR A 919 34.32 33.03 32.19
CA THR A 919 34.83 31.69 32.56
C THR A 919 33.73 30.64 32.42
N VAL A 920 34.11 29.38 32.12
CA VAL A 920 33.21 28.24 31.89
C VAL A 920 32.85 27.55 33.21
N THR A 921 31.59 27.13 33.38
CA THR A 921 31.25 25.92 34.16
C THR A 921 29.98 25.28 33.58
N SER A 922 30.02 23.98 33.34
CA SER A 922 28.89 23.18 32.86
C SER A 922 28.15 22.53 34.04
N THR A 923 26.82 22.63 34.05
CA THR A 923 25.98 21.78 34.91
C THR A 923 24.81 21.25 34.09
N SER A 924 24.77 19.94 33.88
CA SER A 924 23.68 19.25 33.21
C SER A 924 22.49 19.01 34.15
N SER A 925 21.28 19.23 33.65
CA SER A 925 20.04 18.86 34.34
C SER A 925 19.06 18.31 33.30
N SER A 926 18.72 17.03 33.41
CA SER A 926 17.80 16.37 32.47
C SER A 926 16.37 16.84 32.69
N ALA A 927 15.69 17.27 31.62
CA ALA A 927 14.25 17.50 31.60
C ALA A 927 13.61 16.50 30.64
N THR A 928 12.56 15.79 31.10
CA THR A 928 11.81 14.85 30.25
C THR A 928 11.01 15.65 29.21
N SER A 929 11.33 15.49 27.92
CA SER A 929 10.68 16.23 26.85
C SER A 929 9.34 15.61 26.47
N THR A 930 8.23 16.23 26.89
CA THR A 930 6.92 16.02 26.26
C THR A 930 7.01 16.42 24.78
N GLN A 931 6.53 15.57 23.89
CA GLN A 931 6.51 15.86 22.45
C GLN A 931 5.64 17.10 22.19
N THR A 932 6.24 18.14 21.62
CA THR A 932 5.58 19.43 21.36
C THR A 932 5.32 19.57 19.85
N ALA A 933 4.22 20.20 19.46
CA ALA A 933 3.90 20.47 18.06
C ALA A 933 4.94 21.43 17.42
N PRO A 934 5.07 21.45 16.07
CA PRO A 934 6.02 22.35 15.40
C PRO A 934 5.74 23.82 15.71
N ALA A 935 6.81 24.60 15.88
CA ALA A 935 6.73 25.97 16.36
C ALA A 935 7.64 26.93 15.59
N ILE A 936 7.25 28.21 15.56
CA ILE A 936 8.10 29.29 15.02
C ILE A 936 9.28 29.48 15.96
N LYS A 937 10.46 29.03 15.54
CA LYS A 937 11.71 29.19 16.27
C LYS A 937 12.16 30.64 16.22
N THR A 938 12.03 31.37 17.32
CA THR A 938 12.24 32.82 17.35
C THR A 938 13.69 33.26 17.16
N LYS A 939 14.67 32.37 17.40
CA LYS A 939 16.11 32.66 17.23
C LYS A 939 16.87 31.43 16.72
N VAL A 940 17.78 31.66 15.77
CA VAL A 940 18.62 30.65 15.13
C VAL A 940 20.03 31.23 14.99
N GLY A 941 20.99 30.74 15.78
CA GLY A 941 22.35 31.30 15.85
C GLY A 941 22.35 32.80 16.15
N ASN A 942 22.94 33.60 15.24
CA ASN A 942 22.97 35.07 15.33
C ASN A 942 21.74 35.77 14.73
N TYR A 943 20.75 35.02 14.22
CA TYR A 943 19.57 35.55 13.55
C TYR A 943 18.30 35.42 14.40
N THR A 944 17.38 36.38 14.27
CA THR A 944 16.06 36.40 14.92
C THR A 944 14.98 36.28 13.85
N TYR A 945 13.87 35.59 14.13
CA TYR A 945 12.76 35.44 13.19
C TYR A 945 12.18 36.81 12.81
N PHE A 946 12.13 37.07 11.50
CA PHE A 946 11.67 38.34 10.92
C PHE A 946 10.20 38.27 10.50
N GLY A 947 9.75 37.10 10.04
CA GLY A 947 8.35 36.87 9.65
C GLY A 947 8.22 35.86 8.51
N CYS A 948 6.98 35.53 8.16
CA CYS A 948 6.68 34.86 6.90
C CYS A 948 6.65 35.90 5.77
N GLN A 949 7.41 35.69 4.70
CA GLN A 949 7.44 36.59 3.54
C GLN A 949 6.87 35.87 2.32
N THR A 950 6.09 36.59 1.52
CA THR A 950 5.72 36.15 0.16
C THR A 950 6.93 36.23 -0.77
N GLU A 951 6.86 35.45 -1.85
CA GLU A 951 7.74 35.67 -2.99
C GLU A 951 7.55 37.05 -3.63
N ALA A 952 8.59 37.56 -4.31
CA ALA A 952 8.54 38.85 -4.99
C ALA A 952 7.96 38.74 -6.41
N THR A 953 7.55 39.88 -7.00
CA THR A 953 6.79 39.87 -8.26
C THR A 953 7.68 39.42 -9.43
N SER A 954 7.51 38.16 -9.84
CA SER A 954 8.27 37.50 -10.91
C SER A 954 9.77 37.33 -10.66
N VAL A 955 10.24 37.47 -9.41
CA VAL A 955 11.65 37.28 -8.98
C VAL A 955 11.68 36.72 -7.55
N ARG A 956 12.78 36.04 -7.15
CA ARG A 956 12.95 35.53 -5.78
C ARG A 956 12.99 36.67 -4.74
N ALA A 957 12.35 36.50 -3.58
CA ALA A 957 12.25 37.48 -2.51
C ALA A 957 13.63 37.88 -1.95
N LEU A 958 14.56 36.92 -1.86
CA LEU A 958 15.97 37.12 -1.55
C LEU A 958 16.81 36.59 -2.72
N SER A 959 17.71 37.41 -3.25
CA SER A 959 18.52 37.10 -4.45
C SER A 959 20.02 37.27 -4.22
N GLY A 960 20.51 36.78 -3.08
CA GLY A 960 21.95 36.64 -2.78
C GLY A 960 22.41 35.23 -3.13
N GLY A 961 22.72 34.43 -2.11
CA GLY A 961 23.00 32.99 -2.27
C GLY A 961 21.74 32.13 -2.14
N SER A 962 21.82 30.87 -2.57
CA SER A 962 20.79 29.85 -2.31
C SER A 962 21.40 28.47 -2.11
N PHE A 963 20.81 27.67 -1.23
CA PHE A 963 21.21 26.30 -0.93
C PHE A 963 19.97 25.39 -0.81
N TYR A 964 20.10 24.10 -1.14
CA TYR A 964 18.97 23.18 -1.29
C TYR A 964 19.27 21.83 -0.64
N ASN A 965 18.39 21.36 0.25
CA ASN A 965 18.52 20.07 0.93
C ASN A 965 17.14 19.53 1.38
N TYR A 966 16.31 19.12 0.43
CA TYR A 966 14.95 18.59 0.69
C TYR A 966 14.89 17.33 1.58
N THR A 967 16.03 16.70 1.86
CA THR A 967 16.12 15.51 2.74
C THR A 967 16.55 15.81 4.18
N ALA A 968 17.27 16.91 4.43
CA ALA A 968 17.90 17.17 5.74
C ALA A 968 18.04 18.65 6.11
N MET A 969 17.38 19.57 5.39
CA MET A 969 17.38 21.00 5.72
C MET A 969 16.91 21.24 7.17
N THR A 970 17.63 22.11 7.87
CA THR A 970 17.25 22.67 9.17
C THR A 970 17.47 24.17 9.16
N LEU A 971 16.85 24.89 10.10
CA LEU A 971 17.10 26.32 10.26
C LEU A 971 18.58 26.59 10.61
N GLU A 972 19.24 25.74 11.40
CA GLU A 972 20.69 25.80 11.65
C GLU A 972 21.52 25.71 10.37
N MET A 973 21.16 24.80 9.45
CA MET A 973 21.85 24.60 8.19
C MET A 973 21.75 25.87 7.33
N CYS A 974 20.52 26.35 7.10
CA CYS A 974 20.29 27.58 6.34
C CYS A 974 20.95 28.82 6.98
N ALA A 975 20.93 28.95 8.31
CA ALA A 975 21.61 30.03 9.02
C ALA A 975 23.15 29.96 8.94
N SER A 976 23.71 28.76 8.82
CA SER A 976 25.15 28.52 8.63
C SER A 976 25.58 28.86 7.21
N ASP A 977 24.83 28.39 6.21
CA ASP A 977 25.16 28.57 4.79
C ASP A 977 24.94 30.02 4.33
N CYS A 978 23.97 30.72 4.93
CA CYS A 978 23.76 32.16 4.73
C CYS A 978 24.61 33.06 5.65
N ALA A 979 25.60 32.54 6.38
CA ALA A 979 26.41 33.31 7.33
C ALA A 979 27.11 34.51 6.66
N GLY A 980 26.71 35.71 7.07
CA GLY A 980 27.21 36.98 6.51
C GLY A 980 26.20 37.75 5.65
N SER A 981 25.05 37.15 5.32
CA SER A 981 23.89 37.88 4.78
C SER A 981 23.09 38.55 5.90
N LYS A 982 22.48 39.72 5.64
CA LYS A 982 21.61 40.44 6.60
C LYS A 982 20.28 39.73 6.83
N TYR A 983 19.76 39.02 5.82
CA TYR A 983 18.60 38.16 5.89
C TYR A 983 18.89 36.77 5.33
N TRP A 984 18.12 35.79 5.78
CA TRP A 984 17.87 34.56 5.03
C TRP A 984 16.42 34.12 5.22
N GLY A 985 15.98 33.15 4.41
CA GLY A 985 14.68 32.51 4.56
C GLY A 985 14.69 31.08 4.05
N ALA A 986 14.03 30.19 4.77
CA ALA A 986 13.79 28.81 4.33
C ALA A 986 12.43 28.70 3.62
N GLU A 987 12.37 27.95 2.52
CA GLU A 987 11.17 27.76 1.70
C GLU A 987 10.94 26.29 1.34
N TYR A 988 9.71 25.90 0.97
CA TYR A 988 9.32 24.53 0.57
C TYR A 988 9.84 23.40 1.49
N GLY A 989 10.13 23.69 2.77
CA GLY A 989 10.82 22.78 3.69
C GLY A 989 12.33 22.63 3.41
N GLY A 990 12.72 22.49 2.14
CA GLY A 990 14.07 22.09 1.71
C GLY A 990 14.94 23.17 1.07
N GLU A 991 14.41 24.36 0.79
CA GLU A 991 15.10 25.46 0.11
C GLU A 991 15.60 26.50 1.14
N CYS A 992 16.74 27.12 0.86
CA CYS A 992 17.33 28.17 1.66
C CYS A 992 17.80 29.31 0.77
N TYR A 993 17.38 30.54 1.09
CA TYR A 993 17.69 31.76 0.35
C TYR A 993 18.35 32.81 1.24
N CYS A 994 19.46 33.38 0.80
CA CYS A 994 20.21 34.40 1.50
C CYS A 994 20.06 35.75 0.78
N GLY A 995 20.07 36.87 1.51
CA GLY A 995 20.08 38.19 0.87
C GLY A 995 20.35 39.33 1.85
N ASN A 996 20.65 40.52 1.32
CA ASN A 996 20.87 41.69 2.16
C ASN A 996 19.64 42.59 2.31
N ASP A 997 18.72 42.55 1.34
CA ASP A 997 17.44 43.25 1.32
C ASP A 997 16.44 42.39 0.51
N PHE A 998 15.14 42.67 0.68
CA PHE A 998 14.07 41.99 -0.05
C PHE A 998 13.79 42.64 -1.40
N ASN A 999 13.51 41.83 -2.42
CA ASN A 999 13.16 42.32 -3.75
C ASN A 999 11.75 42.94 -3.82
N THR A 1000 11.58 43.91 -4.72
CA THR A 1000 10.33 44.66 -4.90
C THR A 1000 9.16 43.73 -5.24
N GLY A 1001 8.16 43.71 -4.36
CA GLY A 1001 7.00 42.82 -4.45
C GLY A 1001 6.92 41.81 -3.30
N SER A 1002 8.03 41.50 -2.64
CA SER A 1002 8.04 40.73 -1.38
C SER A 1002 7.24 41.48 -0.32
N THR A 1003 6.28 40.80 0.31
CA THR A 1003 5.41 41.35 1.36
C THR A 1003 5.19 40.37 2.51
N VAL A 1004 4.96 40.89 3.72
CA VAL A 1004 4.72 40.09 4.93
C VAL A 1004 3.42 39.29 4.78
N ALA A 1005 3.51 37.97 4.91
CA ALA A 1005 2.38 37.06 4.98
C ALA A 1005 1.99 36.76 6.45
N PRO A 1006 0.78 36.25 6.72
CA PRO A 1006 0.44 35.68 8.01
C PRO A 1006 1.46 34.60 8.41
N ALA A 1007 1.87 34.56 9.68
CA ALA A 1007 2.89 33.62 10.13
C ALA A 1007 2.47 32.13 10.00
N SER A 1008 1.17 31.88 9.92
CA SER A 1008 0.55 30.57 9.63
C SER A 1008 0.77 30.07 8.21
N ASP A 1009 1.07 30.96 7.24
CA ASP A 1009 1.28 30.54 5.85
C ASP A 1009 2.58 29.72 5.72
N CYS A 1010 3.61 30.07 6.49
CA CYS A 1010 4.87 29.35 6.60
C CYS A 1010 4.73 28.09 7.47
N SER A 1011 4.03 27.09 6.92
CA SER A 1011 3.51 25.91 7.62
C SER A 1011 4.27 24.61 7.35
N PHE A 1012 5.21 24.57 6.39
CA PHE A 1012 5.99 23.38 6.08
C PHE A 1012 7.08 23.19 7.13
N THR A 1013 7.22 21.97 7.64
CA THR A 1013 8.27 21.61 8.60
C THR A 1013 9.62 21.35 7.92
N CYS A 1014 10.72 21.68 8.58
CA CYS A 1014 12.06 21.40 8.08
C CYS A 1014 12.33 19.87 8.04
N PRO A 1015 12.73 19.26 6.90
CA PRO A 1015 12.97 17.82 6.79
C PRO A 1015 13.99 17.24 7.78
N GLY A 1016 15.05 18.00 8.11
CA GLY A 1016 16.04 17.61 9.12
C GLY A 1016 15.61 17.89 10.57
N ASN A 1017 14.51 18.63 10.79
CA ASN A 1017 13.99 18.95 12.12
C ASN A 1017 12.49 19.32 12.05
N GLN A 1018 11.64 18.29 12.16
CA GLN A 1018 10.18 18.41 12.00
C GLN A 1018 9.48 19.34 13.03
N PHE A 1019 10.17 19.80 14.07
CA PHE A 1019 9.59 20.69 15.09
C PHE A 1019 9.70 22.18 14.73
N GLU A 1020 10.23 22.51 13.56
CA GLU A 1020 10.55 23.87 13.13
C GLU A 1020 10.01 24.14 11.71
N PHE A 1021 9.57 25.37 11.43
CA PHE A 1021 8.95 25.73 10.15
C PHE A 1021 9.96 26.31 9.14
N CYS A 1022 10.11 25.63 8.00
CA CYS A 1022 10.94 26.03 6.85
C CYS A 1022 10.06 26.52 5.67
N GLY A 1023 9.25 27.55 5.92
CA GLY A 1023 8.44 28.21 4.91
C GLY A 1023 7.19 27.43 4.49
N ALA A 1024 6.76 27.63 3.24
CA ALA A 1024 5.78 26.85 2.48
C ALA A 1024 5.88 27.30 1.00
N GLY A 1025 5.00 26.85 0.11
CA GLY A 1025 5.07 27.26 -1.30
C GLY A 1025 4.79 28.76 -1.53
N ASN A 1026 5.75 29.48 -2.11
CA ASN A 1026 5.76 30.95 -2.27
C ASN A 1026 5.73 31.69 -0.91
N ARG A 1027 6.39 31.12 0.11
CA ARG A 1027 6.36 31.56 1.51
C ARG A 1027 7.67 31.24 2.24
N LEU A 1028 8.49 32.24 2.50
CA LEU A 1028 9.77 32.07 3.19
C LEU A 1028 9.62 32.28 4.71
N SER A 1029 10.07 31.31 5.51
CA SER A 1029 10.34 31.50 6.94
C SER A 1029 11.60 32.36 7.08
N THR A 1030 11.45 33.69 7.19
CA THR A 1030 12.58 34.61 7.14
C THR A 1030 13.14 35.01 8.49
N TYR A 1031 14.44 35.28 8.50
CA TYR A 1031 15.26 35.56 9.67
C TYR A 1031 16.22 36.73 9.36
N VAL A 1032 16.41 37.63 10.32
CA VAL A 1032 17.26 38.82 10.21
C VAL A 1032 18.43 38.74 11.19
N LEU A 1033 19.61 39.18 10.75
CA LEU A 1033 20.82 39.21 11.56
C LEU A 1033 20.65 40.22 12.70
N ASN A 1034 20.94 39.81 13.94
CA ASN A 1034 20.95 40.74 15.07
C ASN A 1034 22.16 41.69 14.95
N GLY A 1035 21.91 43.00 15.01
CA GLY A 1035 22.94 44.06 15.01
C GLY A 1035 23.40 44.49 16.40
#